data_AF-A0A1X7VHM9-F1
#
_entry.id   AF-A0A1X7VHM9-F1
#
_cell.length_a   1.000
_cell.length_b   1.000
_cell.length_c   1.000
_cell.angle_alpha   90.00
_cell.angle_beta   90.00
_cell.angle_gamma   90.00
#
_symmetry.space_group_name_H-M   'P 1'
#
loop_
_entity.id
_entity.type
_entity.pdbx_description
1 polymer ?
#
loop_
_entity_poly.entity_id
_entity_poly.type
_entity_poly.pdbx_seq_one_letter_code
_entity_poly.pdbx_strand_id
1 'polypeptide(L)'
;MYHLVLLVFLALAPYTHGVVLQVRRDQQNSSDADIFTTLMDALKPVENGTYTENVTILLLESIENLTKSFELKNLSGFSLISETKTYIQCLQPEGLYFLNSTDIYIDKILLGKCGFNFTTITLRLVSWPAVFLFENVTNITILYVTFSESKGTALKLLDCAGTIQINNTLFSEAQVPITTETDELIGGGSIYILQKKTSSDVVIFGCMLSSNRLIGEGYTRGGAIAVIYHTAYNSLYIASLYLNGNHAMIGSCMYIAFVGDANHNRVLLYNDKVYGHKCYNSTSGINIKYKCIGSLNFQFLPNPQSPIAGHNSVTIDSNEISKNVAFAGGAMSVSAKRQSTEIALTNTFIMINTLMQFNRAQVGSTIHLSDLPGQESGYLLMPILQLTITNSFITNKSNVTVGQGTIYSNKMSLQLGPSYAKIRDSMGTGIVMSGAQVTILPDTIVTFKGNIGKLGGGLALLNQASLVVQGRSNVTFEGNSANDKGGAIYISNYFDNYALPMTGVQCAVKYNETSFFNFTGNMADHKENAIFSTSVLSCAENELVNSSTAPPFCWSNWYYEGSTCSRQVFTSPATIQKTKPSLSINVFPGFPFPLPIRLVDDYGKDITSKFVVSAFVIEGNSSVDSSSQYIAGGNTTIYAVPDQIITVAIETSEPRVVYTELKFNIQHCPPGYYTVSKESNIKGMDCVCGKYPSNVVICNKIISSAKIMTGWCMTYDTELGMGVVGPWQFFGHNKHQMEQDGYYKLPSTLQELDEFFLLLPNTVYSANGEVKGMKLLYMDASVEYGSSKHIWLMMISIIVLSLIVIPLPLILLLYPLQVVQRCLHRTHLNHRALRAFMDSFQGCYRIGTEKTRDARSFSSVYFFLRIIVLAVLMSAMDSVVEGMLQVMTMIMVVCLIVTVQPYKKQWNNTLDVFIFCVLILVKVTILVQSVSHQLNKEFVALGIIMILLPLVYISVYVGRRLFKKCYKKKSKISGENEDVDMFEVDFADRVINPREYEPLLNKTD
;
A
#
# COMPACT_ATOMS: atom_id res chain seq x y z
N MET A 1 -46.05 -18.90 -56.61
CA MET A 1 -44.95 -18.03 -57.09
C MET A 1 -43.56 -18.59 -56.76
N TYR A 2 -43.31 -19.11 -55.55
CA TYR A 2 -42.05 -19.77 -55.19
C TYR A 2 -41.72 -21.04 -56.02
N HIS A 3 -42.71 -21.85 -56.40
CA HIS A 3 -42.50 -22.99 -57.31
C HIS A 3 -42.07 -22.59 -58.73
N LEU A 4 -42.40 -21.37 -59.19
CA LEU A 4 -42.04 -20.90 -60.53
C LEU A 4 -40.59 -20.38 -60.58
N VAL A 5 -40.06 -19.90 -59.45
CA VAL A 5 -38.68 -19.38 -59.36
C VAL A 5 -37.65 -20.51 -59.22
N LEU A 6 -38.01 -21.63 -58.56
CA LEU A 6 -37.14 -22.82 -58.47
C LEU A 6 -36.96 -23.51 -59.83
N LEU A 7 -38.04 -23.56 -60.64
CA LEU A 7 -38.01 -24.11 -62.01
C LEU A 7 -37.20 -23.24 -62.99
N VAL A 8 -37.12 -21.93 -62.76
CA VAL A 8 -36.32 -21.01 -63.59
C VAL A 8 -34.82 -21.07 -63.25
N PHE A 9 -34.45 -21.38 -61.99
CA PHE A 9 -33.04 -21.59 -61.61
C PHE A 9 -32.47 -22.91 -62.13
N LEU A 10 -33.29 -23.96 -62.25
CA LEU A 10 -32.88 -25.23 -62.86
C LEU A 10 -32.77 -25.15 -64.40
N ALA A 11 -33.43 -24.19 -65.05
CA ALA A 11 -33.47 -24.06 -66.51
C ALA A 11 -32.35 -23.17 -67.12
N LEU A 12 -31.55 -22.48 -66.29
CA LEU A 12 -30.52 -21.53 -66.77
C LEU A 12 -29.06 -21.95 -66.46
N ALA A 13 -28.84 -23.12 -65.86
CA ALA A 13 -27.51 -23.72 -65.81
C ALA A 13 -27.19 -24.38 -67.17
N PRO A 14 -26.06 -24.06 -67.83
CA PRO A 14 -25.69 -24.72 -69.07
C PRO A 14 -25.56 -26.23 -68.80
N TYR A 15 -26.10 -27.04 -69.71
CA TYR A 15 -26.06 -28.52 -69.68
C TYR A 15 -24.67 -29.08 -69.28
N THR A 16 -24.48 -29.27 -67.98
CA THR A 16 -23.47 -30.17 -67.42
C THR A 16 -24.25 -31.34 -66.85
N HIS A 17 -23.91 -32.57 -67.25
CA HIS A 17 -24.53 -33.79 -66.72
C HIS A 17 -24.29 -33.87 -65.21
N GLY A 18 -25.16 -33.26 -64.41
CA GLY A 18 -25.16 -33.34 -62.95
C GLY A 18 -26.11 -34.45 -62.52
N VAL A 19 -25.68 -35.26 -61.55
CA VAL A 19 -26.49 -36.35 -61.01
C VAL A 19 -27.23 -35.83 -59.78
N VAL A 20 -28.56 -35.84 -59.83
CA VAL A 20 -29.42 -35.47 -58.70
C VAL A 20 -29.98 -36.73 -58.05
N LEU A 21 -29.64 -36.92 -56.77
CA LEU A 21 -30.12 -38.02 -55.94
C LEU A 21 -31.19 -37.48 -54.99
N GLN A 22 -32.43 -37.94 -55.13
CA GLN A 22 -33.54 -37.50 -54.26
C GLN A 22 -33.81 -38.54 -53.17
N VAL A 23 -33.88 -38.09 -51.92
CA VAL A 23 -34.26 -38.95 -50.78
C VAL A 23 -35.71 -38.70 -50.39
N ARG A 24 -36.59 -39.70 -50.59
CA ARG A 24 -38.03 -39.62 -50.31
C ARG A 24 -38.65 -41.00 -50.06
N ARG A 25 -39.55 -41.12 -49.07
CA ARG A 25 -40.32 -42.35 -48.76
C ARG A 25 -41.37 -42.76 -49.78
N ASP A 26 -41.90 -41.82 -50.57
CA ASP A 26 -42.98 -42.09 -51.52
C ASP A 26 -42.44 -42.23 -52.95
N GLN A 27 -42.62 -43.41 -53.56
CA GLN A 27 -42.26 -43.66 -54.97
C GLN A 27 -43.25 -42.96 -55.90
N GLN A 28 -42.90 -41.77 -56.38
CA GLN A 28 -43.50 -41.19 -57.58
C GLN A 28 -42.42 -40.93 -58.63
N ASN A 29 -42.63 -41.48 -59.83
CA ASN A 29 -41.71 -41.41 -60.95
C ASN A 29 -41.40 -39.96 -61.34
N SER A 30 -40.17 -39.53 -61.08
CA SER A 30 -39.53 -38.36 -61.68
C SER A 30 -38.55 -38.88 -62.74
N SER A 31 -38.55 -38.29 -63.94
CA SER A 31 -37.77 -38.79 -65.09
C SER A 31 -36.29 -38.38 -65.07
N ASP A 32 -35.87 -37.48 -64.18
CA ASP A 32 -34.56 -36.82 -64.24
C ASP A 32 -33.70 -37.00 -62.97
N ALA A 33 -34.10 -37.86 -62.02
CA ALA A 33 -33.39 -38.06 -60.75
C ALA A 33 -33.44 -39.52 -60.24
N ASP A 34 -32.33 -40.00 -59.67
CA ASP A 34 -32.27 -41.30 -58.98
C ASP A 34 -32.92 -41.17 -57.59
N ILE A 35 -33.93 -42.00 -57.32
CA ILE A 35 -34.73 -41.92 -56.08
C ILE A 35 -34.25 -42.97 -55.07
N PHE A 36 -33.84 -42.51 -53.89
CA PHE A 36 -33.47 -43.35 -52.74
C PHE A 36 -34.47 -43.20 -51.60
N THR A 37 -34.63 -44.27 -50.81
CA THR A 37 -35.52 -44.29 -49.65
C THR A 37 -34.89 -43.73 -48.37
N THR A 38 -33.56 -43.67 -48.30
CA THR A 38 -32.82 -43.16 -47.13
C THR A 38 -31.56 -42.40 -47.55
N LEU A 39 -31.09 -41.47 -46.71
CA LEU A 39 -29.80 -40.81 -46.88
C LEU A 39 -28.64 -41.80 -47.00
N MET A 40 -28.69 -42.91 -46.24
CA MET A 40 -27.67 -43.95 -46.27
C MET A 40 -27.51 -44.58 -47.66
N ASP A 41 -28.62 -44.83 -48.35
CA ASP A 41 -28.61 -45.46 -49.66
C ASP A 41 -28.12 -44.50 -50.75
N ALA A 42 -28.36 -43.19 -50.58
CA ALA A 42 -27.80 -42.16 -51.47
C ALA A 42 -26.29 -41.95 -51.26
N LEU A 43 -25.77 -42.11 -50.03
CA LEU A 43 -24.34 -41.92 -49.74
C LEU A 43 -23.45 -43.11 -50.15
N LYS A 44 -23.98 -44.35 -50.12
CA LYS A 44 -23.23 -45.56 -50.53
C LYS A 44 -22.62 -45.49 -51.95
N PRO A 45 -23.35 -45.13 -53.02
CA PRO A 45 -22.77 -45.05 -54.35
C PRO A 45 -21.75 -43.91 -54.47
N VAL A 46 -21.86 -42.86 -53.66
CA VAL A 46 -20.85 -41.79 -53.58
C VAL A 46 -19.56 -42.29 -52.89
N GLU A 47 -19.67 -42.98 -51.76
CA GLU A 47 -18.53 -43.60 -51.05
C GLU A 47 -17.80 -44.64 -51.92
N ASN A 48 -18.55 -45.45 -52.68
CA ASN A 48 -18.00 -46.45 -53.58
C ASN A 48 -17.40 -45.87 -54.88
N GLY A 49 -17.46 -44.54 -55.08
CA GLY A 49 -16.94 -43.87 -56.27
C GLY A 49 -17.76 -44.08 -57.54
N THR A 50 -19.04 -44.46 -57.42
CA THR A 50 -19.97 -44.54 -58.56
C THR A 50 -20.34 -43.15 -59.06
N TYR A 51 -20.48 -42.18 -58.14
CA TYR A 51 -20.71 -40.78 -58.47
C TYR A 51 -19.61 -39.92 -57.84
N THR A 52 -18.78 -39.30 -58.68
CA THR A 52 -17.64 -38.48 -58.24
C THR A 52 -17.70 -37.03 -58.69
N GLU A 53 -18.54 -36.69 -59.69
CA GLU A 53 -18.63 -35.34 -60.25
C GLU A 53 -20.08 -34.82 -60.26
N ASN A 54 -20.27 -33.55 -59.90
CA ASN A 54 -21.53 -32.80 -59.93
C ASN A 54 -22.71 -33.54 -59.29
N VAL A 55 -22.47 -34.09 -58.09
CA VAL A 55 -23.45 -34.89 -57.35
C VAL A 55 -24.24 -34.01 -56.41
N THR A 56 -25.56 -33.99 -56.53
CA THR A 56 -26.44 -33.28 -55.60
C THR A 56 -27.36 -34.25 -54.88
N ILE A 57 -27.22 -34.36 -53.56
CA ILE A 57 -28.17 -35.08 -52.70
C ILE A 57 -29.20 -34.09 -52.17
N LEU A 58 -30.45 -34.27 -52.57
CA LEU A 58 -31.59 -33.47 -52.15
C LEU A 58 -32.42 -34.22 -51.09
N LEU A 59 -32.47 -33.66 -49.89
CA LEU A 59 -33.24 -34.17 -48.76
C LEU A 59 -34.63 -33.51 -48.74
N LEU A 60 -35.65 -34.32 -48.99
CA LEU A 60 -37.05 -33.89 -49.00
C LEU A 60 -37.79 -34.25 -47.70
N GLU A 61 -37.23 -35.15 -46.90
CA GLU A 61 -37.81 -35.55 -45.62
C GLU A 61 -37.42 -34.61 -44.47
N SER A 62 -38.26 -34.59 -43.43
CA SER A 62 -37.97 -33.81 -42.22
C SER A 62 -36.93 -34.46 -41.31
N ILE A 63 -36.77 -35.79 -41.35
CA ILE A 63 -35.87 -36.55 -40.47
C ILE A 63 -35.19 -37.67 -41.26
N GLU A 64 -33.87 -37.75 -41.17
CA GLU A 64 -33.02 -38.79 -41.74
C GLU A 64 -32.11 -39.39 -40.66
N ASN A 65 -31.76 -40.66 -40.78
CA ASN A 65 -30.89 -41.33 -39.81
C ASN A 65 -29.52 -41.64 -40.43
N LEU A 66 -28.45 -41.31 -39.70
CA LEU A 66 -27.08 -41.71 -40.02
C LEU A 66 -26.66 -42.82 -39.05
N THR A 67 -26.42 -44.02 -39.58
CA THR A 67 -26.11 -45.24 -38.78
C THR A 67 -24.71 -45.78 -39.00
N LYS A 68 -23.95 -45.18 -39.93
CA LYS A 68 -22.54 -45.46 -40.22
C LYS A 68 -21.90 -44.16 -40.72
N SER A 69 -20.62 -43.98 -40.44
CA SER A 69 -19.79 -42.92 -41.01
C SER A 69 -19.41 -43.24 -42.46
N PHE A 70 -19.18 -42.18 -43.25
CA PHE A 70 -18.82 -42.28 -44.66
C PHE A 70 -17.52 -41.54 -44.95
N GLU A 71 -16.64 -42.17 -45.73
CA GLU A 71 -15.42 -41.57 -46.24
C GLU A 71 -15.57 -41.28 -47.74
N LEU A 72 -15.80 -40.01 -48.07
CA LEU A 72 -16.12 -39.50 -49.40
C LEU A 72 -14.84 -38.94 -50.04
N LYS A 73 -14.34 -39.59 -51.09
CA LYS A 73 -13.03 -39.31 -51.69
C LYS A 73 -13.16 -38.79 -53.12
N ASN A 74 -12.27 -37.89 -53.50
CA ASN A 74 -12.09 -37.44 -54.89
C ASN A 74 -13.40 -36.91 -55.52
N LEU A 75 -14.22 -36.20 -54.74
CA LEU A 75 -15.46 -35.60 -55.23
C LEU A 75 -15.19 -34.24 -55.86
N SER A 76 -15.93 -33.89 -56.90
CA SER A 76 -15.96 -32.55 -57.49
C SER A 76 -17.40 -32.07 -57.64
N GLY A 77 -17.74 -30.89 -57.11
CA GLY A 77 -19.08 -30.32 -57.22
C GLY A 77 -20.15 -31.07 -56.41
N PHE A 78 -19.81 -31.57 -55.21
CA PHE A 78 -20.76 -32.28 -54.35
C PHE A 78 -21.64 -31.31 -53.55
N SER A 79 -22.94 -31.53 -53.57
CA SER A 79 -23.94 -30.74 -52.86
C SER A 79 -24.83 -31.61 -51.97
N LEU A 80 -25.01 -31.23 -50.70
CA LEU A 80 -25.98 -31.82 -49.78
C LEU A 80 -26.96 -30.73 -49.33
N ILE A 81 -28.20 -30.80 -49.81
CA ILE A 81 -29.18 -29.71 -49.70
C ILE A 81 -30.50 -30.24 -49.14
N SER A 82 -31.18 -29.43 -48.32
CA SER A 82 -32.55 -29.70 -47.87
C SER A 82 -33.50 -28.54 -48.22
N GLU A 83 -34.74 -28.86 -48.60
CA GLU A 83 -35.77 -27.83 -48.84
C GLU A 83 -36.34 -27.24 -47.53
N THR A 84 -36.61 -28.08 -46.53
CA THR A 84 -37.37 -27.72 -45.31
C THR A 84 -36.57 -27.84 -44.01
N LYS A 85 -35.24 -27.82 -44.09
CA LYS A 85 -34.31 -28.04 -42.97
C LYS A 85 -34.45 -29.42 -42.32
N THR A 86 -33.92 -30.44 -43.00
CA THR A 86 -33.92 -31.84 -42.56
C THR A 86 -33.07 -32.05 -41.31
N TYR A 87 -33.60 -32.81 -40.35
CA TYR A 87 -32.89 -33.28 -39.15
C TYR A 87 -32.20 -34.61 -39.43
N ILE A 88 -30.87 -34.60 -39.54
CA ILE A 88 -30.04 -35.80 -39.62
C ILE A 88 -29.65 -36.22 -38.19
N GLN A 89 -30.21 -37.35 -37.74
CA GLN A 89 -29.95 -37.92 -36.44
C GLN A 89 -28.89 -39.01 -36.52
N CYS A 90 -27.80 -38.87 -35.77
CA CYS A 90 -26.82 -39.92 -35.60
C CYS A 90 -27.21 -40.87 -34.45
N LEU A 91 -27.41 -42.16 -34.76
CA LEU A 91 -27.76 -43.17 -33.75
C LEU A 91 -26.54 -43.72 -32.99
N GLN A 92 -25.39 -43.65 -33.64
CA GLN A 92 -24.06 -43.96 -33.12
C GLN A 92 -23.17 -42.72 -33.31
N PRO A 93 -21.95 -42.66 -32.76
CA PRO A 93 -21.02 -41.54 -32.98
C PRO A 93 -20.56 -41.51 -34.45
N GLU A 94 -21.41 -41.07 -35.38
CA GLU A 94 -21.18 -41.07 -36.83
C GLU A 94 -20.83 -39.69 -37.39
N GLY A 95 -20.25 -39.64 -38.60
CA GLY A 95 -19.89 -38.39 -39.27
C GLY A 95 -19.59 -38.58 -40.76
N LEU A 96 -19.27 -37.49 -41.45
CA LEU A 96 -18.82 -37.51 -42.85
C LEU A 96 -17.39 -36.99 -42.97
N TYR A 97 -16.57 -37.71 -43.73
CA TYR A 97 -15.19 -37.34 -44.00
C TYR A 97 -14.97 -37.14 -45.50
N PHE A 98 -14.63 -35.91 -45.90
CA PHE A 98 -14.30 -35.54 -47.26
C PHE A 98 -12.77 -35.46 -47.43
N LEU A 99 -12.24 -36.19 -48.40
CA LEU A 99 -10.81 -36.27 -48.68
C LEU A 99 -10.52 -35.96 -50.15
N ASN A 100 -9.50 -35.13 -50.41
CA ASN A 100 -9.02 -34.81 -51.77
C ASN A 100 -10.15 -34.38 -52.73
N SER A 101 -11.06 -33.55 -52.24
CA SER A 101 -12.28 -33.18 -52.98
C SER A 101 -12.32 -31.68 -53.28
N THR A 102 -13.20 -31.25 -54.18
CA THR A 102 -13.32 -29.86 -54.62
C THR A 102 -14.78 -29.43 -54.73
N ASP A 103 -15.05 -28.16 -54.45
CA ASP A 103 -16.37 -27.51 -54.58
C ASP A 103 -17.48 -28.26 -53.80
N ILE A 104 -17.34 -28.29 -52.47
CA ILE A 104 -18.31 -28.91 -51.57
C ILE A 104 -19.34 -27.88 -51.07
N TYR A 105 -20.63 -28.17 -51.24
CA TYR A 105 -21.73 -27.29 -50.85
C TYR A 105 -22.71 -27.99 -49.90
N ILE A 106 -23.02 -27.38 -48.76
CA ILE A 106 -23.95 -27.93 -47.76
C ILE A 106 -24.93 -26.83 -47.31
N ASP A 107 -26.24 -27.06 -47.45
CA ASP A 107 -27.26 -26.04 -47.15
C ASP A 107 -28.47 -26.58 -46.38
N LYS A 108 -28.89 -25.83 -45.36
CA LYS A 108 -30.11 -26.04 -44.54
C LYS A 108 -30.22 -27.42 -43.90
N ILE A 109 -29.23 -27.85 -43.13
CA ILE A 109 -29.28 -29.16 -42.46
C ILE A 109 -29.15 -28.99 -40.96
N LEU A 110 -29.84 -29.83 -40.18
CA LEU A 110 -29.64 -29.96 -38.74
C LEU A 110 -28.99 -31.31 -38.46
N LEU A 111 -27.82 -31.33 -37.81
CA LEU A 111 -27.11 -32.54 -37.38
C LEU A 111 -27.16 -32.65 -35.86
N GLY A 112 -27.76 -33.74 -35.37
CA GLY A 112 -27.91 -34.02 -33.94
C GLY A 112 -27.08 -35.20 -33.48
N LYS A 113 -26.31 -35.02 -32.40
CA LYS A 113 -25.57 -36.10 -31.69
C LYS A 113 -24.50 -36.84 -32.51
N CYS A 114 -24.08 -36.25 -33.62
CA CYS A 114 -23.05 -36.79 -34.51
C CYS A 114 -21.64 -36.53 -33.98
N GLY A 115 -20.67 -37.35 -34.40
CA GLY A 115 -19.24 -37.17 -34.20
C GLY A 115 -18.49 -38.50 -34.24
N PHE A 116 -17.69 -38.76 -35.29
CA PHE A 116 -16.90 -39.98 -35.46
C PHE A 116 -15.40 -39.70 -35.40
N ASN A 117 -14.61 -40.64 -34.88
CA ASN A 117 -13.15 -40.49 -34.79
C ASN A 117 -12.47 -41.04 -36.05
N PHE A 118 -12.30 -40.18 -37.06
CA PHE A 118 -11.63 -40.52 -38.31
C PHE A 118 -10.11 -40.58 -38.16
N THR A 119 -9.48 -41.55 -38.82
CA THR A 119 -8.02 -41.58 -38.99
C THR A 119 -7.60 -40.61 -40.08
N THR A 120 -6.83 -39.59 -39.72
CA THR A 120 -6.40 -38.54 -40.66
C THR A 120 -4.95 -38.74 -41.13
N ILE A 121 -4.58 -38.19 -42.28
CA ILE A 121 -3.20 -38.25 -42.78
C ILE A 121 -2.34 -37.17 -42.10
N THR A 122 -2.96 -36.04 -41.77
CA THR A 122 -2.33 -34.81 -41.26
C THR A 122 -2.12 -34.82 -39.73
N LEU A 123 -3.01 -35.47 -38.97
CA LEU A 123 -2.93 -35.64 -37.51
C LEU A 123 -2.75 -37.13 -37.16
N ARG A 124 -1.54 -37.67 -37.38
CA ARG A 124 -1.25 -39.11 -37.18
C ARG A 124 -1.17 -39.55 -35.72
N LEU A 125 -0.87 -38.63 -34.80
CA LEU A 125 -0.57 -38.95 -33.40
C LEU A 125 -1.73 -38.62 -32.44
N VAL A 126 -2.68 -37.79 -32.87
CA VAL A 126 -3.77 -37.30 -32.04
C VAL A 126 -5.05 -37.26 -32.86
N SER A 127 -6.08 -37.97 -32.39
CA SER A 127 -7.37 -38.05 -33.06
C SER A 127 -8.51 -37.90 -32.06
N TRP A 128 -9.49 -37.08 -32.41
CA TRP A 128 -10.72 -36.91 -31.65
C TRP A 128 -11.92 -36.85 -32.61
N PRO A 129 -13.16 -37.03 -32.13
CA PRO A 129 -14.30 -37.14 -33.04
C PRO A 129 -14.62 -35.83 -33.78
N ALA A 130 -15.19 -35.95 -34.98
CA ALA A 130 -15.69 -34.84 -35.79
C ALA A 130 -17.04 -35.16 -36.46
N VAL A 131 -17.90 -34.17 -36.65
CA VAL A 131 -19.13 -34.33 -37.44
C VAL A 131 -18.80 -34.30 -38.93
N PHE A 132 -18.17 -33.21 -39.37
CA PHE A 132 -17.55 -33.11 -40.68
C PHE A 132 -16.04 -32.95 -40.56
N LEU A 133 -15.32 -33.80 -41.28
CA LEU A 133 -13.89 -33.69 -41.50
C LEU A 133 -13.64 -33.39 -42.97
N PHE A 134 -12.91 -32.33 -43.25
CA PHE A 134 -12.42 -31.98 -44.58
C PHE A 134 -10.89 -32.05 -44.53
N GLU A 135 -10.30 -32.91 -45.35
CA GLU A 135 -8.85 -33.03 -45.49
C GLU A 135 -8.44 -32.84 -46.96
N ASN A 136 -7.57 -31.86 -47.23
CA ASN A 136 -7.14 -31.50 -48.58
C ASN A 136 -8.31 -31.22 -49.54
N VAL A 137 -9.29 -30.44 -49.07
CA VAL A 137 -10.47 -30.05 -49.85
C VAL A 137 -10.34 -28.61 -50.33
N THR A 138 -10.67 -28.33 -51.59
CA THR A 138 -10.66 -26.98 -52.16
C THR A 138 -12.08 -26.46 -52.33
N ASN A 139 -12.35 -25.23 -51.89
CA ASN A 139 -13.67 -24.58 -51.94
C ASN A 139 -14.77 -25.32 -51.17
N ILE A 140 -15.19 -24.74 -50.04
CA ILE A 140 -16.22 -25.31 -49.17
C ILE A 140 -17.24 -24.23 -48.84
N THR A 141 -18.53 -24.52 -48.98
CA THR A 141 -19.61 -23.60 -48.65
C THR A 141 -20.61 -24.30 -47.74
N ILE A 142 -20.83 -23.73 -46.55
CA ILE A 142 -21.77 -24.24 -45.53
C ILE A 142 -22.72 -23.10 -45.16
N LEU A 143 -24.01 -23.29 -45.43
CA LEU A 143 -25.05 -22.27 -45.25
C LEU A 143 -26.21 -22.81 -44.40
N TYR A 144 -26.65 -22.02 -43.41
CA TYR A 144 -27.85 -22.31 -42.61
C TYR A 144 -27.85 -23.69 -41.93
N VAL A 145 -26.67 -24.24 -41.63
CA VAL A 145 -26.53 -25.53 -40.96
C VAL A 145 -26.66 -25.35 -39.45
N THR A 146 -27.10 -26.39 -38.75
CA THR A 146 -27.18 -26.41 -37.29
C THR A 146 -26.54 -27.69 -36.76
N PHE A 147 -25.49 -27.55 -35.96
CA PHE A 147 -24.86 -28.63 -35.24
C PHE A 147 -25.33 -28.59 -33.79
N SER A 148 -26.02 -29.63 -33.34
CA SER A 148 -26.58 -29.72 -31.99
C SER A 148 -26.07 -30.97 -31.26
N GLU A 149 -25.64 -30.79 -30.01
CA GLU A 149 -25.20 -31.89 -29.13
C GLU A 149 -24.09 -32.78 -29.74
N SER A 150 -23.23 -32.20 -30.58
CA SER A 150 -22.18 -32.95 -31.27
C SER A 150 -21.26 -33.67 -30.28
N LYS A 151 -20.93 -34.94 -30.56
CA LYS A 151 -20.02 -35.79 -29.76
C LYS A 151 -18.55 -35.64 -30.18
N GLY A 152 -18.21 -34.48 -30.75
CA GLY A 152 -16.93 -34.15 -31.35
C GLY A 152 -16.93 -32.71 -31.88
N THR A 153 -15.82 -32.30 -32.50
CA THR A 153 -15.75 -31.01 -33.20
C THR A 153 -16.71 -31.02 -34.39
N ALA A 154 -17.56 -30.00 -34.53
CA ALA A 154 -18.51 -29.97 -35.64
C ALA A 154 -17.81 -29.93 -37.01
N LEU A 155 -16.83 -29.03 -37.18
CA LEU A 155 -16.08 -28.85 -38.43
C LEU A 155 -14.58 -28.95 -38.18
N LYS A 156 -13.92 -29.91 -38.81
CA LYS A 156 -12.47 -29.99 -38.89
C LYS A 156 -12.01 -29.72 -40.32
N LEU A 157 -11.18 -28.69 -40.48
CA LEU A 157 -10.59 -28.27 -41.74
C LEU A 157 -9.08 -28.50 -41.66
N LEU A 158 -8.58 -29.52 -42.36
CA LEU A 158 -7.17 -29.91 -42.36
C LEU A 158 -6.60 -29.71 -43.77
N ASP A 159 -5.59 -28.87 -43.90
CA ASP A 159 -4.92 -28.58 -45.18
C ASP A 159 -5.89 -28.25 -46.33
N CYS A 160 -7.02 -27.59 -46.03
CA CYS A 160 -8.01 -27.19 -47.03
C CYS A 160 -7.54 -25.93 -47.79
N ALA A 161 -7.92 -25.79 -49.06
CA ALA A 161 -7.48 -24.70 -49.93
C ALA A 161 -8.66 -23.90 -50.52
N GLY A 162 -8.34 -22.80 -51.19
CA GLY A 162 -9.34 -21.96 -51.86
C GLY A 162 -10.22 -21.19 -50.88
N THR A 163 -11.49 -20.98 -51.25
CA THR A 163 -12.44 -20.19 -50.46
C THR A 163 -13.33 -21.07 -49.57
N ILE A 164 -13.32 -20.85 -48.27
CA ILE A 164 -14.15 -21.59 -47.31
C ILE A 164 -15.15 -20.63 -46.68
N GLN A 165 -16.45 -20.84 -46.91
CA GLN A 165 -17.52 -19.98 -46.40
C GLN A 165 -18.41 -20.75 -45.43
N ILE A 166 -18.58 -20.19 -44.23
CA ILE A 166 -19.45 -20.72 -43.17
C ILE A 166 -20.38 -19.59 -42.74
N ASN A 167 -21.62 -19.60 -43.26
CA ASN A 167 -22.55 -18.50 -43.02
C ASN A 167 -23.81 -18.96 -42.30
N ASN A 168 -24.30 -18.11 -41.38
CA ASN A 168 -25.58 -18.27 -40.69
C ASN A 168 -25.75 -19.66 -40.05
N THR A 169 -24.66 -20.23 -39.54
CA THR A 169 -24.61 -21.57 -38.97
C THR A 169 -24.68 -21.52 -37.45
N LEU A 170 -25.43 -22.44 -36.84
CA LEU A 170 -25.56 -22.57 -35.38
C LEU A 170 -24.73 -23.76 -34.88
N PHE A 171 -23.91 -23.54 -33.87
CA PHE A 171 -23.14 -24.56 -33.17
C PHE A 171 -23.50 -24.55 -31.69
N SER A 172 -24.26 -25.53 -31.24
CA SER A 172 -24.77 -25.59 -29.86
C SER A 172 -24.43 -26.90 -29.17
N GLU A 173 -23.97 -26.78 -27.92
CA GLU A 173 -23.85 -27.90 -26.98
C GLU A 173 -22.89 -29.01 -27.43
N ALA A 174 -21.87 -28.69 -28.23
CA ALA A 174 -20.83 -29.67 -28.57
C ALA A 174 -20.08 -30.11 -27.31
N GLN A 175 -19.87 -31.41 -27.16
CA GLN A 175 -19.09 -32.01 -26.08
C GLN A 175 -17.97 -32.84 -26.70
N VAL A 176 -16.75 -32.33 -26.63
CA VAL A 176 -15.58 -32.99 -27.19
C VAL A 176 -14.78 -33.63 -26.05
N PRO A 177 -14.85 -34.97 -25.87
CA PRO A 177 -14.01 -35.66 -24.91
C PRO A 177 -12.56 -35.70 -25.41
N ILE A 178 -11.62 -35.41 -24.51
CA ILE A 178 -10.18 -35.41 -24.79
C ILE A 178 -9.52 -36.39 -23.83
N THR A 179 -9.03 -37.49 -24.38
CA THR A 179 -8.51 -38.65 -23.63
C THR A 179 -6.97 -38.70 -23.58
N THR A 180 -6.27 -37.75 -24.20
CA THR A 180 -4.81 -37.78 -24.33
C THR A 180 -4.14 -36.77 -23.40
N GLU A 181 -3.14 -37.23 -22.63
CA GLU A 181 -2.27 -36.39 -21.79
C GLU A 181 -1.14 -35.70 -22.58
N THR A 182 -1.08 -35.86 -23.91
CA THR A 182 0.00 -35.31 -24.73
C THR A 182 -0.10 -33.79 -24.86
N ASP A 183 1.05 -33.10 -24.88
CA ASP A 183 1.19 -31.64 -25.09
C ASP A 183 0.75 -31.17 -26.50
N GLU A 184 0.24 -32.09 -27.34
CA GLU A 184 -0.18 -31.79 -28.70
C GLU A 184 -1.54 -31.09 -28.74
N LEU A 185 -1.69 -30.21 -29.74
CA LEU A 185 -2.68 -29.13 -29.76
C LEU A 185 -4.09 -29.64 -30.09
N ILE A 186 -4.89 -29.96 -29.08
CA ILE A 186 -6.30 -30.34 -29.24
C ILE A 186 -7.20 -29.12 -28.99
N GLY A 187 -8.05 -28.82 -29.97
CA GLY A 187 -8.91 -27.66 -29.87
C GLY A 187 -10.10 -27.61 -30.82
N GLY A 188 -10.85 -26.51 -30.75
CA GLY A 188 -11.97 -26.23 -31.64
C GLY A 188 -13.20 -27.03 -31.25
N GLY A 189 -13.93 -26.61 -30.21
CA GLY A 189 -15.15 -27.31 -29.80
C GLY A 189 -16.20 -27.36 -30.91
N SER A 190 -16.27 -26.31 -31.73
CA SER A 190 -17.14 -26.25 -32.90
C SER A 190 -16.33 -26.31 -34.20
N ILE A 191 -15.30 -25.47 -34.34
CA ILE A 191 -14.52 -25.34 -35.57
C ILE A 191 -13.04 -25.48 -35.25
N TYR A 192 -12.36 -26.36 -35.96
CA TYR A 192 -10.91 -26.54 -35.89
C TYR A 192 -10.30 -26.39 -37.28
N ILE A 193 -9.31 -25.51 -37.41
CA ILE A 193 -8.61 -25.22 -38.67
C ILE A 193 -7.11 -25.43 -38.46
N LEU A 194 -6.51 -26.26 -39.30
CA LEU A 194 -5.07 -26.50 -39.31
C LEU A 194 -4.55 -26.42 -40.75
N GLN A 195 -3.61 -25.51 -40.99
CA GLN A 195 -2.93 -25.37 -42.27
C GLN A 195 -1.43 -25.63 -42.09
N LYS A 196 -0.97 -26.78 -42.60
CA LYS A 196 0.43 -27.23 -42.63
C LYS A 196 1.02 -27.22 -44.04
N LYS A 197 0.21 -27.39 -45.08
CA LYS A 197 0.69 -27.52 -46.47
C LYS A 197 0.08 -26.52 -47.45
N THR A 198 -1.16 -26.10 -47.22
CA THR A 198 -1.94 -25.27 -48.13
C THR A 198 -2.25 -23.92 -47.50
N SER A 199 -2.84 -23.02 -48.30
CA SER A 199 -3.36 -21.73 -47.87
C SER A 199 -4.85 -21.63 -48.20
N SER A 200 -5.60 -20.92 -47.35
CA SER A 200 -7.04 -20.78 -47.50
C SER A 200 -7.53 -19.38 -47.14
N ASP A 201 -8.61 -18.97 -47.79
CA ASP A 201 -9.41 -17.80 -47.45
C ASP A 201 -10.69 -18.26 -46.75
N VAL A 202 -10.73 -18.15 -45.43
CA VAL A 202 -11.83 -18.61 -44.59
C VAL A 202 -12.72 -17.42 -44.19
N VAL A 203 -14.01 -17.51 -44.46
CA VAL A 203 -15.03 -16.53 -44.08
C VAL A 203 -16.05 -17.20 -43.17
N ILE A 204 -16.23 -16.64 -41.97
CA ILE A 204 -17.25 -17.08 -41.01
C ILE A 204 -18.15 -15.89 -40.69
N PHE A 205 -19.41 -15.94 -41.12
CA PHE A 205 -20.33 -14.81 -41.05
C PHE A 205 -21.65 -15.15 -40.39
N GLY A 206 -22.09 -14.35 -39.42
CA GLY A 206 -23.43 -14.45 -38.84
C GLY A 206 -23.70 -15.76 -38.08
N CYS A 207 -22.64 -16.44 -37.61
CA CYS A 207 -22.78 -17.71 -36.89
C CYS A 207 -22.96 -17.50 -35.38
N MET A 208 -23.63 -18.45 -34.74
CA MET A 208 -23.79 -18.50 -33.29
C MET A 208 -23.10 -19.76 -32.76
N LEU A 209 -22.16 -19.60 -31.83
CA LEU A 209 -21.46 -20.72 -31.21
C LEU A 209 -21.64 -20.63 -29.70
N SER A 210 -22.47 -21.52 -29.15
CA SER A 210 -22.88 -21.46 -27.75
C SER A 210 -22.76 -22.78 -27.00
N SER A 211 -22.34 -22.70 -25.74
CA SER A 211 -22.30 -23.83 -24.80
C SER A 211 -21.44 -25.01 -25.27
N ASN A 212 -20.43 -24.76 -26.09
CA ASN A 212 -19.51 -25.80 -26.56
C ASN A 212 -18.41 -26.05 -25.52
N ARG A 213 -18.14 -27.31 -25.21
CA ARG A 213 -17.24 -27.72 -24.13
C ARG A 213 -16.22 -28.74 -24.60
N LEU A 214 -14.94 -28.38 -24.44
CA LEU A 214 -13.85 -29.34 -24.45
C LEU A 214 -13.74 -29.96 -23.04
N ILE A 215 -13.85 -31.30 -22.94
CA ILE A 215 -13.89 -32.06 -21.69
C ILE A 215 -12.65 -32.96 -21.64
N GLY A 216 -11.68 -32.65 -20.77
CA GLY A 216 -10.51 -33.49 -20.54
C GLY A 216 -9.51 -32.84 -19.58
N GLU A 217 -8.54 -33.62 -19.09
CA GLU A 217 -7.47 -33.14 -18.21
C GLU A 217 -6.28 -32.53 -18.99
N GLY A 218 -6.21 -32.75 -20.30
CA GLY A 218 -5.16 -32.23 -21.20
C GLY A 218 -5.35 -30.75 -21.61
N TYR A 219 -4.33 -30.17 -22.24
CA TYR A 219 -4.28 -28.76 -22.65
C TYR A 219 -5.30 -28.39 -23.75
N THR A 220 -6.55 -28.12 -23.36
CA THR A 220 -7.63 -27.76 -24.29
C THR A 220 -7.52 -26.30 -24.79
N ARG A 221 -7.61 -26.08 -26.11
CA ARG A 221 -7.49 -24.75 -26.73
C ARG A 221 -8.68 -24.42 -27.63
N GLY A 222 -9.21 -23.20 -27.61
CA GLY A 222 -10.24 -22.77 -28.56
C GLY A 222 -11.59 -23.48 -28.36
N GLY A 223 -12.32 -23.13 -27.30
CA GLY A 223 -13.55 -23.86 -26.92
C GLY A 223 -14.68 -23.76 -27.94
N ALA A 224 -14.69 -22.74 -28.80
CA ALA A 224 -15.55 -22.68 -29.98
C ALA A 224 -14.72 -22.84 -31.26
N ILE A 225 -13.71 -21.97 -31.44
CA ILE A 225 -12.88 -21.91 -32.64
C ILE A 225 -11.41 -22.07 -32.27
N ALA A 226 -10.70 -22.96 -32.97
CA ALA A 226 -9.24 -23.06 -32.91
C ALA A 226 -8.65 -23.01 -34.32
N VAL A 227 -7.65 -22.15 -34.52
CA VAL A 227 -6.98 -21.95 -35.81
C VAL A 227 -5.47 -21.99 -35.63
N ILE A 228 -4.79 -22.78 -36.45
CA ILE A 228 -3.34 -22.95 -36.40
C ILE A 228 -2.81 -22.85 -37.83
N TYR A 229 -1.95 -21.86 -38.07
CA TYR A 229 -1.29 -21.68 -39.35
C TYR A 229 0.21 -21.94 -39.21
N HIS A 230 0.71 -22.89 -39.99
CA HIS A 230 2.13 -23.11 -40.24
C HIS A 230 2.57 -22.57 -41.61
N THR A 231 1.60 -22.27 -42.49
CA THR A 231 1.84 -21.85 -43.87
C THR A 231 1.68 -20.34 -44.06
N ALA A 232 1.97 -19.91 -45.29
CA ALA A 232 1.90 -18.54 -45.75
C ALA A 232 0.52 -18.16 -46.31
N TYR A 233 0.20 -16.86 -46.33
CA TYR A 233 -0.91 -16.29 -47.11
C TYR A 233 -2.31 -16.86 -46.81
N ASN A 234 -2.58 -17.23 -45.56
CA ASN A 234 -3.94 -17.56 -45.12
C ASN A 234 -4.69 -16.29 -44.72
N SER A 235 -5.99 -16.27 -45.01
CA SER A 235 -6.91 -15.23 -44.55
C SER A 235 -8.02 -15.86 -43.72
N LEU A 236 -8.34 -15.23 -42.59
CA LEU A 236 -9.49 -15.56 -41.76
C LEU A 236 -10.29 -14.29 -41.51
N TYR A 237 -11.48 -14.22 -42.09
CA TYR A 237 -12.45 -13.16 -41.88
C TYR A 237 -13.61 -13.69 -41.04
N ILE A 238 -13.76 -13.15 -39.84
CA ILE A 238 -14.81 -13.48 -38.90
C ILE A 238 -15.63 -12.21 -38.67
N ALA A 239 -16.95 -12.32 -38.87
CA ALA A 239 -17.81 -11.18 -38.65
C ALA A 239 -19.21 -11.52 -38.15
N SER A 240 -19.74 -10.64 -37.31
CA SER A 240 -21.09 -10.73 -36.73
C SER A 240 -21.34 -12.06 -36.00
N LEU A 241 -20.33 -12.60 -35.30
CA LEU A 241 -20.47 -13.79 -34.49
C LEU A 241 -21.09 -13.51 -33.13
N TYR A 242 -21.83 -14.49 -32.63
CA TYR A 242 -22.27 -14.55 -31.23
C TYR A 242 -21.64 -15.75 -30.52
N LEU A 243 -20.66 -15.48 -29.67
CA LEU A 243 -19.91 -16.45 -28.87
C LEU A 243 -20.40 -16.40 -27.43
N ASN A 244 -20.97 -17.49 -26.91
CA ASN A 244 -21.54 -17.50 -25.55
C ASN A 244 -21.35 -18.84 -24.80
N GLY A 245 -20.85 -18.80 -23.57
CA GLY A 245 -20.84 -19.97 -22.68
C GLY A 245 -19.94 -21.14 -23.12
N ASN A 246 -19.03 -20.91 -24.07
CA ASN A 246 -18.04 -21.89 -24.52
C ASN A 246 -16.92 -22.10 -23.48
N HIS A 247 -16.32 -23.28 -23.46
CA HIS A 247 -15.38 -23.73 -22.43
C HIS A 247 -14.16 -24.45 -23.01
N ALA A 248 -12.98 -23.89 -22.74
CA ALA A 248 -11.65 -24.48 -22.91
C ALA A 248 -10.67 -23.84 -21.92
N MET A 249 -9.50 -24.45 -21.72
CA MET A 249 -8.47 -23.96 -20.80
C MET A 249 -7.75 -22.72 -21.34
N ILE A 250 -7.48 -22.67 -22.64
CA ILE A 250 -6.84 -21.52 -23.29
C ILE A 250 -7.74 -21.06 -24.44
N GLY A 251 -8.14 -19.79 -24.44
CA GLY A 251 -9.05 -19.27 -25.46
C GLY A 251 -10.40 -19.99 -25.41
N SER A 252 -11.16 -19.78 -24.34
CA SER A 252 -12.47 -20.46 -24.14
C SER A 252 -13.43 -20.26 -25.31
N CYS A 253 -13.30 -19.15 -26.04
CA CYS A 253 -14.03 -18.90 -27.28
C CYS A 253 -13.16 -19.21 -28.47
N MET A 254 -11.99 -18.60 -28.52
CA MET A 254 -11.17 -18.57 -29.71
C MET A 254 -9.68 -18.70 -29.36
N TYR A 255 -9.00 -19.55 -30.10
CA TYR A 255 -7.55 -19.72 -30.05
C TYR A 255 -6.99 -19.60 -31.47
N ILE A 256 -6.02 -18.71 -31.67
CA ILE A 256 -5.34 -18.52 -32.95
C ILE A 256 -3.83 -18.55 -32.73
N ALA A 257 -3.13 -19.36 -33.51
CA ALA A 257 -1.68 -19.45 -33.45
C ALA A 257 -1.03 -19.41 -34.84
N PHE A 258 0.01 -18.57 -34.97
CA PHE A 258 0.95 -18.60 -36.08
C PHE A 258 2.21 -19.34 -35.62
N VAL A 259 2.57 -20.45 -36.26
CA VAL A 259 3.59 -21.38 -35.77
C VAL A 259 4.67 -21.62 -36.82
N GLY A 260 5.93 -21.67 -36.41
CA GLY A 260 7.03 -22.04 -37.30
C GLY A 260 7.29 -20.96 -38.37
N ASP A 261 7.12 -21.33 -39.64
CA ASP A 261 7.41 -20.47 -40.80
C ASP A 261 6.20 -19.67 -41.31
N ALA A 262 5.12 -19.63 -40.52
CA ALA A 262 3.92 -18.88 -40.85
C ALA A 262 4.23 -17.41 -41.17
N ASN A 263 3.80 -16.95 -42.36
CA ASN A 263 4.02 -15.57 -42.79
C ASN A 263 2.88 -15.00 -43.66
N HIS A 264 2.76 -13.67 -43.69
CA HIS A 264 1.72 -12.96 -44.47
C HIS A 264 0.28 -13.44 -44.22
N ASN A 265 0.00 -14.00 -43.05
CA ASN A 265 -1.36 -14.43 -42.70
C ASN A 265 -2.16 -13.25 -42.14
N ARG A 266 -3.46 -13.21 -42.43
CA ARG A 266 -4.36 -12.15 -41.98
C ARG A 266 -5.55 -12.71 -41.22
N VAL A 267 -5.82 -12.15 -40.05
CA VAL A 267 -7.00 -12.44 -39.25
C VAL A 267 -7.74 -11.14 -38.98
N LEU A 268 -9.02 -11.09 -39.31
CA LEU A 268 -9.91 -9.96 -39.05
C LEU A 268 -11.15 -10.43 -38.30
N LEU A 269 -11.39 -9.84 -37.15
CA LEU A 269 -12.55 -10.04 -36.28
C LEU A 269 -13.37 -8.74 -36.25
N TYR A 270 -14.62 -8.79 -36.75
CA TYR A 270 -15.41 -7.59 -36.98
C TYR A 270 -16.86 -7.72 -36.48
N ASN A 271 -17.26 -6.80 -35.59
CA ASN A 271 -18.64 -6.70 -35.10
C ASN A 271 -19.15 -7.98 -34.40
N ASP A 272 -18.25 -8.68 -33.71
CA ASP A 272 -18.51 -9.89 -32.93
C ASP A 272 -18.89 -9.56 -31.48
N LYS A 273 -19.68 -10.45 -30.89
CA LYS A 273 -20.08 -10.41 -29.47
C LYS A 273 -19.55 -11.63 -28.73
N VAL A 274 -18.69 -11.40 -27.75
CA VAL A 274 -18.06 -12.44 -26.91
C VAL A 274 -18.55 -12.29 -25.49
N TYR A 275 -19.45 -13.19 -25.06
CA TYR A 275 -20.25 -12.98 -23.86
C TYR A 275 -20.30 -14.18 -22.91
N GLY A 276 -20.19 -13.91 -21.60
CA GLY A 276 -20.70 -14.85 -20.59
C GLY A 276 -19.89 -16.13 -20.41
N HIS A 277 -18.59 -16.10 -20.73
CA HIS A 277 -17.72 -17.26 -20.57
C HIS A 277 -17.27 -17.42 -19.12
N LYS A 278 -17.31 -18.65 -18.59
CA LYS A 278 -16.78 -18.97 -17.28
C LYS A 278 -15.81 -20.13 -17.39
N CYS A 279 -14.53 -19.86 -17.16
CA CYS A 279 -13.54 -20.92 -17.03
C CYS A 279 -13.41 -21.33 -15.56
N TYR A 280 -13.58 -22.63 -15.29
CA TYR A 280 -13.44 -23.20 -13.96
C TYR A 280 -12.08 -23.90 -13.85
N ASN A 281 -11.35 -23.64 -12.76
CA ASN A 281 -10.13 -24.40 -12.46
C ASN A 281 -10.48 -25.89 -12.34
N SER A 282 -9.69 -26.76 -12.99
CA SER A 282 -9.78 -28.20 -12.73
C SER A 282 -9.59 -28.45 -11.23
N THR A 283 -10.56 -29.13 -10.62
CA THR A 283 -10.54 -29.52 -9.21
C THR A 283 -9.91 -30.90 -9.00
N SER A 284 -9.29 -31.53 -10.01
CA SER A 284 -8.61 -32.82 -9.80
C SER A 284 -7.37 -32.62 -8.92
N GLY A 285 -7.39 -33.26 -7.75
CA GLY A 285 -6.50 -33.03 -6.61
C GLY A 285 -5.07 -33.53 -6.75
N ILE A 286 -4.47 -33.49 -7.94
CA ILE A 286 -3.11 -33.97 -8.19
C ILE A 286 -2.30 -32.86 -8.87
N ASN A 287 -1.57 -32.08 -8.06
CA ASN A 287 -0.36 -31.30 -8.32
C ASN A 287 -0.06 -30.59 -9.67
N ILE A 288 -1.00 -30.43 -10.60
CA ILE A 288 -0.86 -29.46 -11.70
C ILE A 288 -2.14 -28.64 -11.84
N LYS A 289 -2.17 -27.47 -11.20
CA LYS A 289 -3.23 -26.46 -11.35
C LYS A 289 -3.05 -25.75 -12.69
N TYR A 290 -3.49 -26.37 -13.79
CA TYR A 290 -3.58 -25.65 -15.06
C TYR A 290 -4.61 -24.53 -14.95
N LYS A 291 -4.19 -23.32 -15.32
CA LYS A 291 -4.93 -22.07 -15.12
C LYS A 291 -5.53 -21.62 -16.43
N CYS A 292 -6.79 -21.18 -16.40
CA CYS A 292 -7.48 -20.69 -17.58
C CYS A 292 -6.93 -19.36 -18.11
N ILE A 293 -6.65 -19.25 -19.42
CA ILE A 293 -6.07 -18.04 -20.02
C ILE A 293 -6.89 -17.56 -21.20
N GLY A 294 -7.43 -16.33 -21.13
CA GLY A 294 -8.06 -15.70 -22.30
C GLY A 294 -9.43 -16.29 -22.64
N SER A 295 -10.42 -15.44 -22.94
CA SER A 295 -11.57 -15.88 -23.75
C SER A 295 -11.19 -15.89 -25.23
N LEU A 296 -10.44 -14.88 -25.64
CA LEU A 296 -9.71 -14.81 -26.91
C LEU A 296 -8.21 -14.96 -26.65
N ASN A 297 -7.56 -15.89 -27.33
CA ASN A 297 -6.13 -16.14 -27.19
C ASN A 297 -5.43 -16.11 -28.56
N PHE A 298 -4.37 -15.30 -28.64
CA PHE A 298 -3.56 -15.13 -29.84
C PHE A 298 -2.09 -15.42 -29.54
N GLN A 299 -1.47 -16.29 -30.34
CA GLN A 299 -0.08 -16.68 -30.16
C GLN A 299 0.74 -16.50 -31.43
N PHE A 300 1.85 -15.78 -31.30
CA PHE A 300 2.87 -15.66 -32.33
C PHE A 300 4.06 -16.53 -31.91
N LEU A 301 4.16 -17.71 -32.53
CA LEU A 301 5.17 -18.74 -32.26
C LEU A 301 6.09 -18.95 -33.47
N PRO A 302 6.71 -17.89 -34.02
CA PRO A 302 7.59 -18.04 -35.16
C PRO A 302 8.83 -18.86 -34.79
N ASN A 303 9.41 -19.53 -35.78
CA ASN A 303 10.72 -20.14 -35.65
C ASN A 303 11.77 -19.02 -35.51
N PRO A 304 12.51 -18.92 -34.39
CA PRO A 304 13.44 -17.80 -34.14
C PRO A 304 14.59 -17.71 -35.14
N GLN A 305 14.89 -18.82 -35.82
CA GLN A 305 15.96 -18.94 -36.81
C GLN A 305 15.47 -18.77 -38.25
N SER A 306 14.15 -18.69 -38.46
CA SER A 306 13.57 -18.59 -39.80
C SER A 306 13.60 -17.14 -40.30
N PRO A 307 14.24 -16.87 -41.46
CA PRO A 307 14.31 -15.53 -42.02
C PRO A 307 13.00 -15.08 -42.70
N ILE A 308 12.00 -15.96 -42.79
CA ILE A 308 10.75 -15.69 -43.53
C ILE A 308 9.52 -15.59 -42.63
N ALA A 309 9.62 -15.94 -41.35
CA ALA A 309 8.49 -15.96 -40.41
C ALA A 309 8.13 -14.54 -39.93
N GLY A 310 7.10 -13.92 -40.53
CA GLY A 310 6.70 -12.53 -40.24
C GLY A 310 5.46 -12.07 -41.02
N HIS A 311 5.11 -10.78 -40.93
CA HIS A 311 3.98 -10.17 -41.63
C HIS A 311 2.60 -10.78 -41.30
N ASN A 312 2.48 -11.49 -40.18
CA ASN A 312 1.18 -11.98 -39.71
C ASN A 312 0.43 -10.84 -39.01
N SER A 313 -0.84 -10.68 -39.34
CA SER A 313 -1.66 -9.58 -38.84
C SER A 313 -2.93 -10.10 -38.19
N VAL A 314 -3.24 -9.54 -37.01
CA VAL A 314 -4.52 -9.74 -36.32
C VAL A 314 -5.15 -8.38 -36.11
N THR A 315 -6.37 -8.19 -36.62
CA THR A 315 -7.16 -6.97 -36.44
C THR A 315 -8.49 -7.30 -35.77
N ILE A 316 -8.79 -6.59 -34.69
CA ILE A 316 -10.04 -6.69 -33.92
C ILE A 316 -10.72 -5.34 -34.00
N ASP A 317 -11.88 -5.26 -34.65
CA ASP A 317 -12.60 -4.00 -34.87
C ASP A 317 -14.07 -4.09 -34.48
N SER A 318 -14.54 -3.07 -33.76
CA SER A 318 -15.96 -2.85 -33.46
C SER A 318 -16.61 -4.01 -32.70
N ASN A 319 -15.83 -4.70 -31.85
CA ASN A 319 -16.27 -5.86 -31.09
C ASN A 319 -16.76 -5.50 -29.69
N GLU A 320 -17.67 -6.31 -29.15
CA GLU A 320 -18.10 -6.25 -27.76
C GLU A 320 -17.68 -7.51 -27.00
N ILE A 321 -16.84 -7.34 -25.97
CA ILE A 321 -16.33 -8.45 -25.15
C ILE A 321 -16.75 -8.22 -23.70
N SER A 322 -17.73 -8.97 -23.22
CA SER A 322 -18.35 -8.69 -21.92
C SER A 322 -18.67 -9.91 -21.05
N LYS A 323 -18.63 -9.70 -19.73
CA LYS A 323 -18.97 -10.70 -18.70
C LYS A 323 -18.17 -12.02 -18.80
N ASN A 324 -16.94 -11.94 -19.31
CA ASN A 324 -16.06 -13.09 -19.40
C ASN A 324 -15.27 -13.29 -18.11
N VAL A 325 -15.04 -14.55 -17.74
CA VAL A 325 -14.33 -14.95 -16.52
C VAL A 325 -13.24 -15.96 -16.87
N ALA A 326 -11.99 -15.58 -16.63
CA ALA A 326 -10.83 -16.47 -16.76
C ALA A 326 -9.92 -16.37 -15.54
N PHE A 327 -8.93 -17.27 -15.43
CA PHE A 327 -7.92 -17.15 -14.39
C PHE A 327 -7.03 -15.94 -14.71
N ALA A 328 -6.38 -15.90 -15.87
CA ALA A 328 -5.63 -14.76 -16.40
C ALA A 328 -6.19 -14.32 -17.77
N GLY A 329 -6.09 -13.02 -18.11
CA GLY A 329 -6.62 -12.52 -19.38
C GLY A 329 -8.14 -12.68 -19.49
N GLY A 330 -8.91 -12.14 -18.53
CA GLY A 330 -10.36 -12.36 -18.42
C GLY A 330 -11.12 -12.26 -19.75
N ALA A 331 -10.77 -11.26 -20.56
CA ALA A 331 -11.26 -11.11 -21.93
C ALA A 331 -10.28 -11.70 -22.94
N MET A 332 -9.00 -11.30 -22.87
CA MET A 332 -8.04 -11.57 -23.93
C MET A 332 -6.64 -11.82 -23.39
N SER A 333 -5.89 -12.63 -24.13
CA SER A 333 -4.45 -12.78 -23.97
C SER A 333 -3.72 -12.82 -25.30
N VAL A 334 -2.61 -12.09 -25.40
CA VAL A 334 -1.71 -12.11 -26.55
C VAL A 334 -0.33 -12.50 -26.06
N SER A 335 0.29 -13.46 -26.74
CA SER A 335 1.61 -13.95 -26.37
C SER A 335 2.48 -14.11 -27.61
N ALA A 336 3.75 -13.72 -27.52
CA ALA A 336 4.67 -13.79 -28.65
C ALA A 336 6.06 -14.23 -28.18
N LYS A 337 6.79 -14.94 -29.05
CA LYS A 337 8.23 -15.19 -28.88
C LYS A 337 9.05 -14.04 -29.46
N ARG A 338 10.22 -13.77 -28.87
CA ARG A 338 11.22 -12.86 -29.44
C ARG A 338 11.77 -13.40 -30.77
N GLN A 339 12.04 -12.50 -31.71
CA GLN A 339 12.68 -12.81 -32.99
C GLN A 339 13.98 -12.01 -33.17
N SER A 340 15.00 -12.66 -33.73
CA SER A 340 16.37 -12.14 -33.87
C SER A 340 16.52 -10.97 -34.87
N THR A 341 15.56 -10.78 -35.77
CA THR A 341 15.58 -9.77 -36.84
C THR A 341 14.50 -8.71 -36.62
N GLU A 342 14.61 -7.55 -37.29
CA GLU A 342 13.52 -6.53 -37.35
C GLU A 342 12.18 -7.09 -37.87
N ILE A 343 12.17 -8.34 -38.37
CA ILE A 343 10.97 -9.06 -38.80
C ILE A 343 9.93 -9.15 -37.68
N ALA A 344 10.28 -9.11 -36.39
CA ALA A 344 9.25 -9.04 -35.34
C ALA A 344 8.38 -7.79 -35.42
N LEU A 345 8.90 -6.68 -35.96
CA LEU A 345 8.13 -5.46 -36.22
C LEU A 345 7.15 -5.61 -37.39
N THR A 346 7.29 -6.66 -38.20
CA THR A 346 6.40 -6.92 -39.34
C THR A 346 5.11 -7.61 -38.92
N ASN A 347 5.11 -8.35 -37.79
CA ASN A 347 3.89 -8.90 -37.24
C ASN A 347 3.09 -7.78 -36.55
N THR A 348 1.78 -7.77 -36.75
CA THR A 348 0.91 -6.70 -36.24
C THR A 348 -0.26 -7.27 -35.45
N PHE A 349 -0.58 -6.60 -34.35
CA PHE A 349 -1.79 -6.86 -33.57
C PHE A 349 -2.47 -5.53 -33.28
N ILE A 350 -3.66 -5.35 -33.82
CA ILE A 350 -4.40 -4.08 -33.78
C ILE A 350 -5.79 -4.34 -33.20
N MET A 351 -6.17 -3.55 -32.21
CA MET A 351 -7.51 -3.53 -31.66
C MET A 351 -8.06 -2.12 -31.70
N ILE A 352 -9.15 -1.91 -32.42
CA ILE A 352 -9.79 -0.61 -32.63
C ILE A 352 -11.29 -0.70 -32.32
N ASN A 353 -11.88 0.42 -31.90
CA ASN A 353 -13.32 0.58 -31.64
C ASN A 353 -13.95 -0.51 -30.74
N THR A 354 -13.15 -1.15 -29.89
CA THR A 354 -13.60 -2.32 -29.12
C THR A 354 -14.06 -1.90 -27.71
N LEU A 355 -15.21 -2.42 -27.30
CA LEU A 355 -15.78 -2.22 -25.96
C LEU A 355 -15.58 -3.49 -25.12
N MET A 356 -14.93 -3.34 -23.98
CA MET A 356 -14.76 -4.39 -22.98
C MET A 356 -15.46 -3.98 -21.68
N GLN A 357 -16.40 -4.80 -21.21
CA GLN A 357 -17.15 -4.46 -20.01
C GLN A 357 -17.43 -5.65 -19.10
N PHE A 358 -17.37 -5.46 -17.78
CA PHE A 358 -17.72 -6.48 -16.79
C PHE A 358 -16.89 -7.77 -16.88
N ASN A 359 -15.70 -7.71 -17.46
CA ASN A 359 -14.81 -8.87 -17.55
C ASN A 359 -14.10 -9.09 -16.21
N ARG A 360 -13.93 -10.34 -15.81
CA ARG A 360 -13.35 -10.73 -14.52
C ARG A 360 -12.14 -11.64 -14.72
N ALA A 361 -11.04 -11.31 -14.06
CA ALA A 361 -9.86 -12.18 -13.97
C ALA A 361 -9.66 -12.64 -12.53
N GLN A 362 -9.38 -13.95 -12.33
CA GLN A 362 -9.16 -14.49 -10.99
C GLN A 362 -7.78 -14.10 -10.43
N VAL A 363 -6.76 -14.09 -11.28
CA VAL A 363 -5.39 -13.62 -11.04
C VAL A 363 -4.86 -13.12 -12.38
N GLY A 364 -4.63 -11.82 -12.50
CA GLY A 364 -4.20 -11.25 -13.78
C GLY A 364 -5.13 -10.13 -14.24
N SER A 365 -5.09 -9.89 -15.54
CA SER A 365 -5.69 -8.74 -16.18
C SER A 365 -6.91 -9.08 -17.04
N THR A 366 -7.69 -8.07 -17.45
CA THR A 366 -8.68 -8.23 -18.53
C THR A 366 -7.97 -8.53 -19.85
N ILE A 367 -6.88 -7.80 -20.13
CA ILE A 367 -5.98 -8.02 -21.27
C ILE A 367 -4.60 -8.43 -20.74
N HIS A 368 -4.14 -9.62 -21.08
CA HIS A 368 -2.84 -10.14 -20.69
C HIS A 368 -1.88 -10.18 -21.87
N LEU A 369 -0.78 -9.43 -21.79
CA LEU A 369 0.28 -9.39 -22.81
C LEU A 369 1.55 -9.99 -22.24
N SER A 370 2.15 -10.96 -22.92
CA SER A 370 3.34 -11.63 -22.38
C SER A 370 4.31 -12.13 -23.43
N ASP A 371 5.59 -11.95 -23.13
CA ASP A 371 6.70 -12.68 -23.74
C ASP A 371 6.60 -14.18 -23.43
N LEU A 372 6.89 -15.03 -24.42
CA LEU A 372 6.97 -16.49 -24.27
C LEU A 372 8.44 -16.93 -24.26
N PRO A 373 8.77 -18.00 -23.50
CA PRO A 373 10.14 -18.53 -23.46
C PRO A 373 10.68 -18.77 -24.88
N GLY A 374 11.85 -18.19 -25.16
CA GLY A 374 12.46 -18.15 -26.49
C GLY A 374 13.89 -17.63 -26.42
N GLN A 375 14.34 -16.92 -27.45
CA GLN A 375 15.63 -16.24 -27.43
C GLN A 375 15.69 -15.16 -26.35
N GLU A 376 16.86 -14.95 -25.74
CA GLU A 376 17.05 -13.91 -24.72
C GLU A 376 17.06 -12.49 -25.29
N SER A 377 17.43 -12.36 -26.57
CA SER A 377 17.51 -11.10 -27.31
C SER A 377 16.63 -11.15 -28.56
N GLY A 378 16.24 -9.97 -29.07
CA GLY A 378 15.37 -9.84 -30.23
C GLY A 378 14.18 -8.91 -29.99
N TYR A 379 13.49 -8.59 -31.09
CA TYR A 379 12.30 -7.77 -31.08
C TYR A 379 11.07 -8.60 -30.69
N LEU A 380 10.10 -7.94 -30.05
CA LEU A 380 8.84 -8.54 -29.62
C LEU A 380 7.69 -7.76 -30.25
N LEU A 381 6.58 -8.45 -30.50
CA LEU A 381 5.34 -7.86 -30.99
C LEU A 381 4.96 -6.62 -30.15
N MET A 382 4.50 -5.56 -30.81
CA MET A 382 4.02 -4.32 -30.18
C MET A 382 2.54 -4.08 -30.52
N PRO A 383 1.59 -4.51 -29.68
CA PRO A 383 0.16 -4.34 -29.93
C PRO A 383 -0.29 -2.87 -29.94
N ILE A 384 -1.23 -2.53 -30.81
CA ILE A 384 -1.87 -1.20 -30.91
C ILE A 384 -3.30 -1.27 -30.40
N LEU A 385 -3.66 -0.44 -29.43
CA LEU A 385 -4.94 -0.49 -28.73
C LEU A 385 -5.67 0.88 -28.74
N GLN A 386 -6.82 0.93 -29.42
CA GLN A 386 -7.84 1.97 -29.36
C GLN A 386 -9.13 1.35 -28.85
N LEU A 387 -9.39 1.46 -27.55
CA LEU A 387 -10.46 0.70 -26.89
C LEU A 387 -11.06 1.44 -25.70
N THR A 388 -12.21 0.92 -25.23
CA THR A 388 -12.83 1.31 -23.97
C THR A 388 -12.97 0.08 -23.07
N ILE A 389 -12.32 0.08 -21.90
CA ILE A 389 -12.55 -0.90 -20.84
C ILE A 389 -13.31 -0.23 -19.70
N THR A 390 -14.38 -0.85 -19.23
CA THR A 390 -15.19 -0.35 -18.11
C THR A 390 -15.62 -1.46 -17.17
N ASN A 391 -15.73 -1.17 -15.87
CA ASN A 391 -16.27 -2.10 -14.88
C ASN A 391 -15.59 -3.48 -14.91
N SER A 392 -14.29 -3.56 -15.20
CA SER A 392 -13.55 -4.81 -15.16
C SER A 392 -13.09 -5.11 -13.74
N PHE A 393 -13.06 -6.40 -13.36
CA PHE A 393 -12.79 -6.81 -11.98
C PHE A 393 -11.63 -7.81 -11.90
N ILE A 394 -10.64 -7.51 -11.06
CA ILE A 394 -9.54 -8.44 -10.76
C ILE A 394 -9.69 -8.91 -9.33
N THR A 395 -9.92 -10.21 -9.12
CA THR A 395 -10.09 -10.71 -7.75
C THR A 395 -8.74 -10.92 -7.08
N ASN A 396 -8.53 -10.30 -5.94
CA ASN A 396 -7.32 -10.45 -5.17
C ASN A 396 -7.33 -11.76 -4.37
N LYS A 397 -6.90 -12.88 -4.97
CA LYS A 397 -6.61 -14.13 -4.23
C LYS A 397 -5.11 -14.35 -3.97
N SER A 398 -4.23 -13.50 -4.49
CA SER A 398 -2.79 -13.63 -4.32
C SER A 398 -2.17 -12.31 -3.86
N ASN A 399 -1.40 -12.35 -2.76
CA ASN A 399 -0.65 -11.20 -2.24
C ASN A 399 0.38 -10.60 -3.21
N VAL A 400 0.57 -11.20 -4.38
CA VAL A 400 1.51 -10.80 -5.43
C VAL A 400 0.93 -9.63 -6.25
N THR A 401 1.67 -8.53 -6.30
CA THR A 401 1.38 -7.31 -7.09
C THR A 401 1.49 -7.53 -8.61
N VAL A 402 2.20 -8.58 -9.02
CA VAL A 402 2.39 -8.98 -10.42
C VAL A 402 1.06 -9.47 -11.01
N GLY A 403 0.58 -8.81 -12.07
CA GLY A 403 -0.66 -9.17 -12.77
C GLY A 403 -1.91 -8.39 -12.34
N GLN A 404 -1.84 -7.39 -11.47
CA GLN A 404 -3.04 -6.71 -10.92
C GLN A 404 -3.60 -5.55 -11.78
N GLY A 405 -3.21 -5.47 -13.06
CA GLY A 405 -3.67 -4.41 -13.97
C GLY A 405 -4.88 -4.83 -14.79
N THR A 406 -5.78 -3.91 -15.12
CA THR A 406 -6.86 -4.17 -16.09
C THR A 406 -6.26 -4.56 -17.44
N ILE A 407 -5.18 -3.89 -17.83
CA ILE A 407 -4.20 -4.38 -18.81
C ILE A 407 -2.91 -4.68 -18.05
N TYR A 408 -2.35 -5.87 -18.24
CA TYR A 408 -1.05 -6.24 -17.71
C TYR A 408 -0.14 -6.68 -18.84
N SER A 409 1.05 -6.08 -18.91
CA SER A 409 2.07 -6.46 -19.86
C SER A 409 3.39 -6.81 -19.19
N ASN A 410 3.92 -7.98 -19.53
CA ASN A 410 5.23 -8.45 -19.08
C ASN A 410 6.21 -8.48 -20.25
N LYS A 411 7.21 -7.58 -20.22
CA LYS A 411 8.27 -7.42 -21.24
C LYS A 411 7.80 -7.07 -22.67
N MET A 412 6.49 -6.99 -22.91
CA MET A 412 5.90 -6.63 -24.21
C MET A 412 5.48 -5.16 -24.22
N SER A 413 6.02 -4.36 -25.14
CA SER A 413 5.62 -2.97 -25.29
C SER A 413 4.25 -2.87 -25.98
N LEU A 414 3.49 -1.80 -25.71
CA LEU A 414 2.20 -1.57 -26.35
C LEU A 414 2.01 -0.11 -26.74
N GLN A 415 1.16 0.14 -27.72
CA GLN A 415 0.77 1.46 -28.17
C GLN A 415 -0.70 1.73 -27.86
N LEU A 416 -1.02 2.94 -27.40
CA LEU A 416 -2.38 3.42 -27.20
C LEU A 416 -2.73 4.44 -28.27
N GLY A 417 -3.90 4.27 -28.88
CA GLY A 417 -4.38 5.07 -30.01
C GLY A 417 -4.47 4.26 -31.31
N PRO A 418 -4.73 4.92 -32.45
CA PRO A 418 -4.95 6.36 -32.59
C PRO A 418 -6.25 6.85 -31.92
N SER A 419 -6.44 8.17 -31.84
CA SER A 419 -7.65 8.85 -31.34
C SER A 419 -7.93 8.74 -29.85
N TYR A 420 -8.14 7.54 -29.28
CA TYR A 420 -8.45 7.41 -27.85
C TYR A 420 -8.12 6.05 -27.22
N ALA A 421 -7.90 6.04 -25.91
CA ALA A 421 -7.95 4.85 -25.07
C ALA A 421 -8.58 5.18 -23.71
N LYS A 422 -9.61 4.45 -23.30
CA LYS A 422 -10.40 4.77 -22.10
C LYS A 422 -10.46 3.56 -21.17
N ILE A 423 -9.97 3.69 -19.95
CA ILE A 423 -10.01 2.64 -18.93
C ILE A 423 -10.68 3.23 -17.68
N ARG A 424 -11.87 2.74 -17.37
CA ARG A 424 -12.71 3.34 -16.33
C ARG A 424 -13.31 2.36 -15.36
N ASP A 425 -13.59 2.85 -14.15
CA ASP A 425 -14.43 2.21 -13.13
C ASP A 425 -14.03 0.75 -12.86
N SER A 426 -12.74 0.45 -13.01
CA SER A 426 -12.22 -0.92 -12.96
C SER A 426 -11.52 -1.19 -11.63
N MET A 427 -11.72 -2.39 -11.09
CA MET A 427 -11.06 -2.86 -9.88
C MET A 427 -9.76 -3.55 -10.25
N GLY A 428 -8.69 -2.77 -10.20
CA GLY A 428 -7.35 -3.05 -10.68
C GLY A 428 -6.69 -1.75 -11.14
N THR A 429 -5.36 -1.68 -11.13
CA THR A 429 -4.64 -0.57 -11.79
C THR A 429 -5.03 -0.54 -13.26
N GLY A 430 -5.29 0.61 -13.88
CA GLY A 430 -5.68 0.67 -15.29
C GLY A 430 -4.72 -0.08 -16.23
N ILE A 431 -3.43 0.27 -16.23
CA ILE A 431 -2.37 -0.44 -16.96
C ILE A 431 -1.21 -0.73 -16.02
N VAL A 432 -0.70 -1.96 -16.04
CA VAL A 432 0.54 -2.35 -15.34
C VAL A 432 1.55 -2.84 -16.37
N MET A 433 2.69 -2.16 -16.47
CA MET A 433 3.81 -2.51 -17.35
C MET A 433 4.98 -3.00 -16.51
N SER A 434 5.62 -4.09 -16.91
CA SER A 434 6.85 -4.60 -16.30
C SER A 434 7.95 -4.78 -17.34
N GLY A 435 9.04 -4.02 -17.24
CA GLY A 435 10.21 -4.14 -18.13
C GLY A 435 9.92 -3.87 -19.61
N ALA A 436 8.95 -2.99 -19.90
CA ALA A 436 8.51 -2.67 -21.25
C ALA A 436 7.97 -1.23 -21.34
N GLN A 437 7.64 -0.78 -22.55
CA GLN A 437 7.19 0.59 -22.79
C GLN A 437 5.72 0.66 -23.18
N VAL A 438 5.01 1.65 -22.64
CA VAL A 438 3.70 2.07 -23.17
C VAL A 438 3.89 3.38 -23.94
N THR A 439 3.47 3.39 -25.20
CA THR A 439 3.59 4.55 -26.08
C THR A 439 2.21 5.08 -26.45
N ILE A 440 1.93 6.35 -26.16
CA ILE A 440 0.72 7.04 -26.60
C ILE A 440 1.02 7.69 -27.94
N LEU A 441 0.28 7.29 -28.97
CA LEU A 441 0.39 7.82 -30.33
C LEU A 441 0.00 9.32 -30.39
N PRO A 442 0.33 10.04 -31.48
CA PRO A 442 -0.01 11.46 -31.62
C PRO A 442 -1.52 11.66 -31.64
N ASP A 443 -1.96 12.87 -31.28
CA ASP A 443 -3.38 13.26 -31.33
C ASP A 443 -4.32 12.28 -30.61
N THR A 444 -3.84 11.67 -29.52
CA THR A 444 -4.57 10.60 -28.81
C THR A 444 -5.01 11.06 -27.43
N ILE A 445 -6.27 10.79 -27.10
CA ILE A 445 -6.87 11.08 -25.79
C ILE A 445 -6.90 9.80 -24.94
N VAL A 446 -6.09 9.77 -23.89
CA VAL A 446 -6.03 8.64 -22.94
C VAL A 446 -6.69 9.03 -21.62
N THR A 447 -7.67 8.25 -21.17
CA THR A 447 -8.40 8.51 -19.93
C THR A 447 -8.37 7.32 -18.99
N PHE A 448 -7.83 7.55 -17.80
CA PHE A 448 -7.94 6.67 -16.64
C PHE A 448 -8.90 7.31 -15.64
N LYS A 449 -10.07 6.70 -15.42
CA LYS A 449 -11.09 7.29 -14.54
C LYS A 449 -11.63 6.28 -13.52
N GLY A 450 -11.68 6.63 -12.24
CA GLY A 450 -12.37 5.80 -11.23
C GLY A 450 -11.77 4.40 -11.03
N ASN A 451 -10.52 4.17 -11.43
CA ASN A 451 -9.87 2.88 -11.27
C ASN A 451 -9.29 2.71 -9.85
N ILE A 452 -9.35 1.49 -9.31
CA ILE A 452 -8.93 1.19 -7.94
C ILE A 452 -7.83 0.11 -7.96
N GLY A 453 -6.57 0.51 -7.77
CA GLY A 453 -5.40 -0.37 -7.78
C GLY A 453 -4.76 -0.61 -6.41
N LYS A 454 -3.78 -1.51 -6.34
CA LYS A 454 -2.90 -1.63 -5.15
C LYS A 454 -1.78 -0.60 -5.20
N LEU A 455 -1.09 -0.52 -6.34
CA LEU A 455 -0.02 0.43 -6.67
C LEU A 455 -0.37 1.05 -8.02
N GLY A 456 -0.55 2.37 -8.10
CA GLY A 456 -1.08 2.98 -9.33
C GLY A 456 -2.59 2.73 -9.42
N GLY A 457 -3.45 3.74 -9.36
CA GLY A 457 -4.85 3.56 -9.73
C GLY A 457 -5.03 3.53 -11.25
N GLY A 458 -4.37 4.46 -11.96
CA GLY A 458 -4.39 4.52 -13.43
C GLY A 458 -3.28 3.71 -14.10
N LEU A 459 -2.02 3.95 -13.73
CA LEU A 459 -0.84 3.40 -14.39
C LEU A 459 0.19 2.94 -13.36
N ALA A 460 0.79 1.78 -13.55
CA ALA A 460 1.97 1.33 -12.81
C ALA A 460 3.08 0.92 -13.78
N LEU A 461 4.26 1.52 -13.61
CA LEU A 461 5.48 1.25 -14.36
C LEU A 461 6.47 0.54 -13.44
N LEU A 462 6.75 -0.72 -13.71
CA LEU A 462 7.59 -1.59 -12.88
C LEU A 462 8.83 -2.03 -13.66
N ASN A 463 9.93 -2.33 -12.96
CA ASN A 463 11.13 -2.94 -13.53
C ASN A 463 11.69 -2.19 -14.74
N GLN A 464 11.89 -0.86 -14.62
CA GLN A 464 12.32 0.04 -15.72
C GLN A 464 11.32 0.19 -16.87
N ALA A 465 10.04 -0.11 -16.64
CA ALA A 465 9.01 0.25 -17.61
C ALA A 465 8.93 1.78 -17.79
N SER A 466 8.59 2.21 -19.01
CA SER A 466 8.51 3.64 -19.34
C SER A 466 7.21 3.99 -20.05
N LEU A 467 6.77 5.23 -19.90
CA LEU A 467 5.70 5.87 -20.64
C LEU A 467 6.30 6.85 -21.65
N VAL A 468 5.89 6.75 -22.91
CA VAL A 468 6.23 7.70 -23.97
C VAL A 468 4.96 8.34 -24.49
N VAL A 469 4.88 9.67 -24.48
CA VAL A 469 3.72 10.41 -24.96
C VAL A 469 4.12 11.26 -26.16
N GLN A 470 3.59 10.93 -27.34
CA GLN A 470 3.83 11.69 -28.57
C GLN A 470 2.99 12.98 -28.60
N GLY A 471 3.27 13.88 -29.54
CA GLY A 471 2.76 15.25 -29.56
C GLY A 471 1.25 15.39 -29.72
N ARG A 472 0.71 16.49 -29.17
CA ARG A 472 -0.72 16.87 -29.20
C ARG A 472 -1.66 15.86 -28.54
N SER A 473 -1.15 15.04 -27.62
CA SER A 473 -1.93 14.03 -26.91
C SER A 473 -2.33 14.52 -25.52
N ASN A 474 -3.48 14.05 -25.03
CA ASN A 474 -4.02 14.43 -23.72
C ASN A 474 -4.19 13.19 -22.83
N VAL A 475 -3.52 13.18 -21.69
CA VAL A 475 -3.54 12.07 -20.73
C VAL A 475 -4.22 12.53 -19.44
N THR A 476 -5.41 12.00 -19.21
CA THR A 476 -6.27 12.37 -18.08
C THR A 476 -6.35 11.27 -17.04
N PHE A 477 -6.11 11.63 -15.78
CA PHE A 477 -6.28 10.77 -14.59
C PHE A 477 -7.30 11.42 -13.65
N GLU A 478 -8.50 10.85 -13.57
CA GLU A 478 -9.62 11.39 -12.80
C GLU A 478 -10.15 10.39 -11.76
N GLY A 479 -10.14 10.75 -10.48
CA GLY A 479 -10.77 9.96 -9.41
C GLY A 479 -10.19 8.56 -9.24
N ASN A 480 -8.95 8.30 -9.66
CA ASN A 480 -8.31 7.00 -9.46
C ASN A 480 -7.80 6.85 -8.02
N SER A 481 -7.86 5.64 -7.48
CA SER A 481 -7.46 5.33 -6.11
C SER A 481 -6.45 4.20 -6.07
N ALA A 482 -5.46 4.29 -5.17
CA ALA A 482 -4.53 3.21 -4.87
C ALA A 482 -4.55 2.87 -3.37
N ASN A 483 -4.48 1.58 -3.03
CA ASN A 483 -4.46 1.17 -1.62
C ASN A 483 -3.16 1.56 -0.90
N ASP A 484 -2.03 1.63 -1.61
CA ASP A 484 -0.72 1.93 -1.03
C ASP A 484 -0.12 3.24 -1.60
N LYS A 485 0.33 3.24 -2.85
CA LYS A 485 1.08 4.37 -3.43
C LYS A 485 0.64 4.71 -4.87
N GLY A 486 0.65 6.02 -5.17
CA GLY A 486 0.41 6.56 -6.52
C GLY A 486 -1.03 6.37 -7.00
N GLY A 487 -1.96 7.22 -6.59
CA GLY A 487 -3.37 7.13 -6.95
C GLY A 487 -3.63 7.18 -8.45
N ALA A 488 -2.84 7.97 -9.19
CA ALA A 488 -2.82 7.98 -10.65
C ALA A 488 -1.69 7.10 -11.20
N ILE A 489 -0.43 7.44 -10.87
CA ILE A 489 0.77 6.82 -11.45
C ILE A 489 1.67 6.29 -10.33
N TYR A 490 2.11 5.04 -10.48
CA TYR A 490 3.16 4.44 -9.66
C TYR A 490 4.37 4.07 -10.52
N ILE A 491 5.57 4.44 -10.11
CA ILE A 491 6.82 4.17 -10.82
C ILE A 491 7.79 3.48 -9.88
N SER A 492 8.33 2.34 -10.32
CA SER A 492 9.36 1.59 -9.63
C SER A 492 10.50 1.18 -10.57
N ASN A 493 11.69 1.69 -10.29
CA ASN A 493 12.93 1.31 -10.97
C ASN A 493 13.75 0.43 -10.04
N TYR A 494 13.87 -0.86 -10.37
CA TYR A 494 14.55 -1.87 -9.55
C TYR A 494 16.05 -1.60 -9.33
N PHE A 495 16.69 -0.84 -10.22
CA PHE A 495 18.12 -0.50 -10.12
C PHE A 495 18.40 0.73 -9.24
N ASP A 496 17.37 1.45 -8.77
CA ASP A 496 17.52 2.52 -7.77
C ASP A 496 17.89 1.97 -6.37
N ASN A 497 17.92 0.63 -6.20
CA ASN A 497 18.31 -0.05 -4.96
C ASN A 497 19.80 0.08 -4.61
N TYR A 498 20.63 0.53 -5.54
CA TYR A 498 22.02 0.87 -5.23
C TYR A 498 22.15 2.39 -5.28
N ALA A 499 22.54 3.00 -4.16
CA ALA A 499 22.84 4.42 -4.03
C ALA A 499 24.12 4.85 -4.79
N LEU A 500 24.34 4.28 -5.98
CA LEU A 500 25.36 4.71 -6.93
C LEU A 500 24.68 5.67 -7.92
N PRO A 501 25.28 6.82 -8.24
CA PRO A 501 24.79 7.69 -9.30
C PRO A 501 24.89 6.92 -10.62
N MET A 502 23.78 6.33 -11.06
CA MET A 502 23.73 5.60 -12.32
C MET A 502 23.62 6.59 -13.47
N THR A 503 24.76 7.07 -13.93
CA THR A 503 24.89 7.74 -15.23
C THR A 503 24.32 6.82 -16.32
N GLY A 504 23.16 7.16 -16.88
CA GLY A 504 22.56 6.44 -18.01
C GLY A 504 21.11 5.92 -17.83
N VAL A 505 20.50 6.04 -16.64
CA VAL A 505 19.08 5.66 -16.47
C VAL A 505 18.17 6.74 -17.08
N GLN A 506 17.42 6.37 -18.12
CA GLN A 506 16.48 7.28 -18.77
C GLN A 506 15.22 7.49 -17.91
N CYS A 507 14.69 8.71 -17.91
CA CYS A 507 13.43 9.04 -17.23
C CYS A 507 12.30 8.08 -17.61
N ALA A 508 11.55 7.62 -16.60
CA ALA A 508 10.43 6.70 -16.78
C ALA A 508 9.26 7.32 -17.57
N VAL A 509 9.17 8.65 -17.63
CA VAL A 509 8.17 9.35 -18.45
C VAL A 509 8.86 10.26 -19.44
N LYS A 510 8.62 10.02 -20.73
CA LYS A 510 9.08 10.85 -21.84
C LYS A 510 7.87 11.42 -22.54
N TYR A 511 7.88 12.70 -22.86
CA TYR A 511 6.74 13.34 -23.50
C TYR A 511 7.20 14.44 -24.45
N ASN A 512 6.33 14.76 -25.41
CA ASN A 512 6.47 15.94 -26.26
C ASN A 512 5.79 17.15 -25.57
N GLU A 513 6.41 18.33 -25.60
CA GLU A 513 5.94 19.55 -24.92
C GLU A 513 4.51 19.97 -25.32
N THR A 514 4.04 19.57 -26.49
CA THR A 514 2.67 19.83 -26.97
C THR A 514 1.60 18.94 -26.34
N SER A 515 1.98 18.01 -25.47
CA SER A 515 1.08 17.04 -24.83
C SER A 515 0.74 17.46 -23.41
N PHE A 516 -0.46 17.14 -22.95
CA PHE A 516 -1.00 17.60 -21.68
C PHE A 516 -1.31 16.45 -20.72
N PHE A 517 -1.06 16.67 -19.44
CA PHE A 517 -1.39 15.74 -18.37
C PHE A 517 -2.33 16.42 -17.37
N ASN A 518 -3.48 15.80 -17.10
CA ASN A 518 -4.45 16.33 -16.15
C ASN A 518 -4.70 15.32 -15.01
N PHE A 519 -4.54 15.79 -13.77
CA PHE A 519 -4.75 15.02 -12.54
C PHE A 519 -5.83 15.66 -11.69
N THR A 520 -6.92 14.92 -11.48
CA THR A 520 -8.08 15.41 -10.71
C THR A 520 -8.54 14.35 -9.72
N GLY A 521 -8.63 14.69 -8.43
CA GLY A 521 -9.20 13.81 -7.38
C GLY A 521 -8.53 12.43 -7.20
N ASN A 522 -7.25 12.25 -7.56
CA ASN A 522 -6.56 10.96 -7.41
C ASN A 522 -6.02 10.78 -5.97
N MET A 523 -6.18 9.59 -5.40
CA MET A 523 -5.84 9.31 -3.99
C MET A 523 -5.01 8.04 -3.83
N ALA A 524 -4.10 8.03 -2.85
CA ALA A 524 -3.48 6.80 -2.36
C ALA A 524 -3.43 6.78 -0.83
N ASP A 525 -3.70 5.64 -0.20
CA ASP A 525 -3.79 5.50 1.27
C ASP A 525 -4.68 6.61 1.90
N HIS A 526 -5.86 6.82 1.30
CA HIS A 526 -6.83 7.85 1.68
C HIS A 526 -6.30 9.30 1.71
N LYS A 527 -5.19 9.59 1.01
CA LYS A 527 -4.57 10.92 0.94
C LYS A 527 -4.34 11.34 -0.51
N GLU A 528 -4.25 12.66 -0.72
CA GLU A 528 -3.76 13.24 -1.98
C GLU A 528 -2.35 12.74 -2.24
N ASN A 529 -2.20 11.91 -3.27
CA ASN A 529 -0.95 11.30 -3.72
C ASN A 529 -1.19 10.75 -5.12
N ALA A 530 -1.29 11.63 -6.12
CA ALA A 530 -1.49 11.21 -7.50
C ALA A 530 -0.30 10.40 -8.04
N ILE A 531 0.94 10.81 -7.72
CA ILE A 531 2.14 10.23 -8.33
C ILE A 531 3.10 9.77 -7.24
N PHE A 532 3.52 8.51 -7.35
CA PHE A 532 4.61 7.98 -6.57
C PHE A 532 5.73 7.47 -7.48
N SER A 533 6.98 7.82 -7.18
CA SER A 533 8.17 7.30 -7.86
C SER A 533 9.22 6.78 -6.87
N THR A 534 9.97 5.73 -7.23
CA THR A 534 11.15 5.32 -6.44
C THR A 534 12.19 6.44 -6.33
N SER A 535 12.42 7.13 -7.44
CA SER A 535 13.35 8.25 -7.55
C SER A 535 12.90 9.18 -8.68
N VAL A 536 13.26 10.47 -8.59
CA VAL A 536 13.10 11.43 -9.71
C VAL A 536 14.42 11.85 -10.35
N LEU A 537 15.55 11.35 -9.85
CA LEU A 537 16.89 11.75 -10.28
C LEU A 537 17.12 11.51 -11.79
N SER A 538 16.69 10.35 -12.29
CA SER A 538 16.77 10.00 -13.72
C SER A 538 15.97 10.92 -14.65
N CYS A 539 14.96 11.62 -14.10
CA CYS A 539 14.19 12.62 -14.82
C CYS A 539 14.76 14.03 -14.67
N ALA A 540 15.54 14.29 -13.63
CA ALA A 540 16.22 15.57 -13.42
C ALA A 540 17.51 15.71 -14.25
N GLU A 541 18.24 14.62 -14.47
CA GLU A 541 19.53 14.59 -15.20
C GLU A 541 19.37 14.51 -16.73
N ASN A 542 18.14 14.36 -17.25
CA ASN A 542 17.92 14.11 -18.67
C ASN A 542 17.93 15.43 -19.47
N GLU A 543 19.03 15.67 -20.20
CA GLU A 543 19.24 16.86 -21.06
C GLU A 543 18.17 17.07 -22.15
N LEU A 544 17.36 16.05 -22.45
CA LEU A 544 16.20 16.17 -23.36
C LEU A 544 15.02 16.97 -22.78
N VAL A 545 15.06 17.30 -21.48
CA VAL A 545 14.11 18.21 -20.79
C VAL A 545 14.81 19.53 -20.43
N ASN A 546 15.81 19.94 -21.23
CA ASN A 546 16.44 21.26 -21.13
C ASN A 546 15.43 22.37 -21.47
N SER A 547 14.80 22.94 -20.42
CA SER A 547 14.56 24.39 -20.28
C SER A 547 13.72 24.75 -19.05
N SER A 548 13.19 23.80 -18.27
CA SER A 548 12.39 24.15 -17.10
C SER A 548 13.22 24.18 -15.81
N THR A 549 13.23 25.32 -15.12
CA THR A 549 13.63 25.42 -13.70
C THR A 549 12.71 24.62 -12.75
N ALA A 550 11.72 23.90 -13.29
CA ALA A 550 10.70 23.20 -12.55
C ALA A 550 11.14 21.77 -12.19
N PRO A 551 10.82 21.31 -10.97
CA PRO A 551 11.08 19.92 -10.56
C PRO A 551 10.37 18.91 -11.49
N PRO A 552 10.91 17.69 -11.67
CA PRO A 552 10.24 16.63 -12.43
C PRO A 552 8.78 16.42 -11.97
N PHE A 553 7.88 16.11 -12.91
CA PHE A 553 6.42 16.02 -12.70
C PHE A 553 5.70 17.33 -12.34
N CYS A 554 6.42 18.43 -12.09
CA CYS A 554 5.83 19.76 -11.89
C CYS A 554 6.01 20.66 -13.13
N TRP A 555 6.05 20.06 -14.32
CA TRP A 555 6.24 20.77 -15.59
C TRP A 555 4.99 21.58 -15.98
N SER A 556 5.14 22.58 -16.85
CA SER A 556 4.08 23.52 -17.22
C SER A 556 2.85 22.87 -17.87
N ASN A 557 3.03 21.73 -18.51
CA ASN A 557 1.98 20.95 -19.16
C ASN A 557 1.33 19.88 -18.25
N TRP A 558 1.64 19.89 -16.95
CA TRP A 558 1.08 19.01 -15.93
C TRP A 558 0.15 19.81 -15.01
N TYR A 559 -1.14 19.51 -15.07
CA TYR A 559 -2.18 20.22 -14.32
C TYR A 559 -2.70 19.37 -13.16
N TYR A 560 -2.69 19.95 -11.97
CA TYR A 560 -3.23 19.35 -10.74
C TYR A 560 -4.45 20.16 -10.29
N GLU A 561 -5.65 19.71 -10.62
CA GLU A 561 -6.87 20.47 -10.32
C GLU A 561 -7.15 20.46 -8.81
N GLY A 562 -7.30 21.66 -8.23
CA GLY A 562 -7.61 21.84 -6.80
C GLY A 562 -6.45 21.56 -5.83
N SER A 563 -5.22 21.31 -6.32
CA SER A 563 -4.05 21.03 -5.48
C SER A 563 -2.76 21.57 -6.10
N THR A 564 -1.62 21.35 -5.44
CA THR A 564 -0.29 21.72 -5.95
C THR A 564 0.54 20.47 -6.20
N CYS A 565 1.47 20.53 -7.16
CA CYS A 565 2.38 19.42 -7.46
C CYS A 565 3.10 18.88 -6.20
N SER A 566 3.57 19.76 -5.32
CA SER A 566 4.24 19.41 -4.05
C SER A 566 3.40 18.60 -3.05
N ARG A 567 2.06 18.65 -3.18
CA ARG A 567 1.13 17.84 -2.39
C ARG A 567 0.78 16.53 -3.07
N GLN A 568 0.88 16.46 -4.40
CA GLN A 568 0.42 15.36 -5.24
C GLN A 568 1.53 14.38 -5.63
N VAL A 569 2.80 14.79 -5.59
CA VAL A 569 3.96 13.97 -5.95
C VAL A 569 4.73 13.56 -4.69
N PHE A 570 5.08 12.28 -4.59
CA PHE A 570 5.88 11.71 -3.52
C PHE A 570 6.96 10.78 -4.08
N THR A 571 8.09 10.67 -3.40
CA THR A 571 9.11 9.68 -3.72
C THR A 571 9.46 8.79 -2.53
N SER A 572 10.25 7.74 -2.77
CA SER A 572 10.90 7.00 -1.69
C SER A 572 11.90 7.88 -0.91
N PRO A 573 12.29 7.49 0.31
CA PRO A 573 13.36 8.15 1.05
C PRO A 573 14.62 8.26 0.20
N ALA A 574 15.11 9.49 0.04
CA ALA A 574 16.36 9.80 -0.64
C ALA A 574 17.51 9.82 0.35
N THR A 575 17.27 10.33 1.57
CA THR A 575 18.26 10.44 2.63
C THR A 575 17.66 10.12 4.00
N ILE A 576 18.48 9.56 4.89
CA ILE A 576 18.18 9.40 6.31
C ILE A 576 18.97 10.46 7.09
N GLN A 577 18.28 11.45 7.63
CA GLN A 577 18.87 12.52 8.44
C GLN A 577 18.87 12.13 9.92
N LYS A 578 20.02 12.29 10.60
CA LYS A 578 20.14 12.09 12.04
C LYS A 578 19.63 13.34 12.76
N THR A 579 18.66 13.22 13.65
CA THR A 579 18.16 14.40 14.40
C THR A 579 19.16 14.90 15.44
N LYS A 580 20.11 14.06 15.87
CA LYS A 580 21.24 14.40 16.75
C LYS A 580 22.54 13.76 16.24
N PRO A 581 23.32 14.45 15.38
CA PRO A 581 24.44 13.82 14.67
C PRO A 581 25.68 13.50 15.54
N SER A 582 25.81 14.05 16.75
CA SER A 582 27.04 14.01 17.56
C SER A 582 26.92 13.36 18.95
N LEU A 583 25.75 12.81 19.33
CA LEU A 583 25.53 12.27 20.68
C LEU A 583 25.41 10.73 20.64
N SER A 584 26.19 10.03 21.45
CA SER A 584 25.95 8.61 21.74
C SER A 584 24.60 8.47 22.45
N ILE A 585 23.75 7.58 21.94
CA ILE A 585 22.40 7.39 22.48
C ILE A 585 22.48 6.31 23.55
N ASN A 586 22.11 6.66 24.79
CA ASN A 586 22.09 5.70 25.89
C ASN A 586 20.83 4.84 25.81
N VAL A 587 21.00 3.52 25.82
CA VAL A 587 19.89 2.54 25.75
C VAL A 587 20.12 1.40 26.74
N PHE A 588 19.04 0.82 27.24
CA PHE A 588 19.08 -0.33 28.14
C PHE A 588 18.82 -1.64 27.37
N PRO A 589 19.51 -2.75 27.68
CA PRO A 589 19.27 -4.04 27.03
C PRO A 589 17.81 -4.49 27.11
N GLY A 590 17.19 -4.75 25.96
CA GLY A 590 15.82 -5.27 25.85
C GLY A 590 14.70 -4.27 26.15
N PHE A 591 15.00 -2.97 26.29
CA PHE A 591 14.00 -1.91 26.43
C PHE A 591 13.67 -1.24 25.09
N PRO A 592 12.39 -0.91 24.82
CA PRO A 592 11.99 -0.21 23.60
C PRO A 592 12.37 1.28 23.67
N PHE A 593 12.94 1.84 22.60
CA PHE A 593 13.29 3.26 22.50
C PHE A 593 13.01 3.85 21.11
N PRO A 594 12.70 5.16 20.99
CA PRO A 594 12.44 5.79 19.71
C PRO A 594 13.73 6.06 18.92
N LEU A 595 13.74 5.75 17.62
CA LEU A 595 14.85 6.03 16.71
C LEU A 595 14.94 7.53 16.37
N PRO A 596 16.10 8.19 16.56
CA PRO A 596 16.30 9.61 16.27
C PRO A 596 16.67 9.86 14.80
N ILE A 597 15.82 9.38 13.89
CA ILE A 597 16.01 9.54 12.44
C ILE A 597 14.84 10.29 11.81
N ARG A 598 15.11 10.97 10.69
CA ARG A 598 14.11 11.59 9.84
C ARG A 598 14.35 11.13 8.40
N LEU A 599 13.32 10.57 7.77
CA LEU A 599 13.35 10.16 6.37
C LEU A 599 12.90 11.32 5.49
N VAL A 600 13.74 11.69 4.52
CA VAL A 600 13.49 12.81 3.62
C VAL A 600 13.47 12.31 2.17
N ASP A 601 12.45 12.69 1.42
CA ASP A 601 12.24 12.32 0.01
C ASP A 601 13.09 13.20 -0.95
N ASP A 602 13.04 12.96 -2.27
CA ASP A 602 13.85 13.68 -3.27
C ASP A 602 13.47 15.18 -3.37
N TYR A 603 12.29 15.58 -2.88
CA TYR A 603 11.84 16.96 -2.83
C TYR A 603 12.07 17.63 -1.46
N GLY A 604 12.77 16.96 -0.53
CA GLY A 604 13.06 17.50 0.79
C GLY A 604 11.90 17.36 1.80
N LYS A 605 10.87 16.57 1.51
CA LYS A 605 9.70 16.37 2.37
C LYS A 605 9.93 15.28 3.40
N ASP A 606 9.42 15.49 4.61
CA ASP A 606 9.44 14.47 5.66
C ASP A 606 8.42 13.37 5.38
N ILE A 607 8.90 12.14 5.29
CA ILE A 607 8.11 10.95 5.00
C ILE A 607 8.34 9.85 6.03
N THR A 608 8.87 10.20 7.21
CA THR A 608 9.21 9.25 8.29
C THR A 608 8.03 8.37 8.71
N SER A 609 6.81 8.92 8.71
CA SER A 609 5.60 8.16 9.09
C SER A 609 5.07 7.24 7.99
N LYS A 610 5.65 7.24 6.79
CA LYS A 610 5.13 6.53 5.60
C LYS A 610 5.99 5.34 5.16
N PHE A 611 7.18 5.19 5.72
CA PHE A 611 8.13 4.16 5.31
C PHE A 611 8.62 3.37 6.52
N VAL A 612 9.01 2.14 6.24
CA VAL A 612 9.52 1.21 7.24
C VAL A 612 11.04 1.11 7.05
N VAL A 613 11.75 1.09 8.16
CA VAL A 613 13.20 0.88 8.18
C VAL A 613 13.53 -0.41 8.92
N SER A 614 14.58 -1.06 8.47
CA SER A 614 15.21 -2.22 9.09
C SER A 614 16.48 -1.80 9.81
N ALA A 615 16.72 -2.41 10.97
CA ALA A 615 17.90 -2.16 11.78
C ALA A 615 18.67 -3.46 11.99
N PHE A 616 19.99 -3.43 11.77
CA PHE A 616 20.89 -4.57 12.01
C PHE A 616 22.19 -4.11 12.67
N VAL A 617 22.75 -4.97 13.52
CA VAL A 617 24.02 -4.71 14.21
C VAL A 617 25.18 -5.02 13.27
N ILE A 618 26.09 -4.07 13.07
CA ILE A 618 27.31 -4.26 12.24
C ILE A 618 28.50 -4.64 13.13
N GLU A 619 28.63 -4.00 14.29
CA GLU A 619 29.74 -4.21 15.23
C GLU A 619 29.22 -4.39 16.66
N GLY A 620 29.73 -5.44 17.34
CA GLY A 620 29.36 -5.80 18.71
C GLY A 620 28.70 -7.18 18.83
N ASN A 621 28.80 -7.81 20.01
CA ASN A 621 28.16 -9.10 20.29
C ASN A 621 26.71 -8.90 20.74
N SER A 622 25.88 -8.39 19.83
CA SER A 622 24.51 -7.94 20.11
C SER A 622 23.54 -8.30 18.98
N SER A 623 22.25 -8.14 19.24
CA SER A 623 21.17 -8.40 18.28
C SER A 623 20.05 -7.39 18.44
N VAL A 624 19.39 -7.09 17.33
CA VAL A 624 18.14 -6.31 17.30
C VAL A 624 16.99 -7.33 17.26
N ASP A 625 15.90 -7.06 17.97
CA ASP A 625 14.77 -7.99 18.01
C ASP A 625 14.19 -8.24 16.61
N SER A 626 13.91 -9.50 16.26
CA SER A 626 13.42 -9.88 14.93
C SER A 626 12.05 -9.28 14.61
N SER A 627 11.24 -8.99 15.64
CA SER A 627 9.96 -8.27 15.51
C SER A 627 10.13 -6.76 15.28
N SER A 628 11.32 -6.21 15.55
CA SER A 628 11.71 -4.80 15.36
C SER A 628 12.56 -4.56 14.10
N GLN A 629 12.70 -5.55 13.23
CA GLN A 629 13.32 -5.42 11.90
C GLN A 629 12.53 -4.52 10.94
N TYR A 630 11.34 -4.05 11.35
CA TYR A 630 10.45 -3.21 10.58
C TYR A 630 9.88 -2.11 11.50
N ILE A 631 10.58 -0.98 11.59
CA ILE A 631 10.23 0.09 12.51
C ILE A 631 9.22 1.01 11.83
N ALA A 632 7.93 0.70 12.00
CA ALA A 632 6.83 1.60 11.71
C ALA A 632 6.43 2.34 13.01
N GLY A 633 6.60 3.66 13.06
CA GLY A 633 6.20 4.44 14.25
C GLY A 633 7.26 4.59 15.34
N GLY A 634 8.50 4.17 15.08
CA GLY A 634 9.68 4.74 15.73
C GLY A 634 10.34 3.93 16.85
N ASN A 635 9.72 2.90 17.43
CA ASN A 635 10.33 2.18 18.56
C ASN A 635 11.08 0.90 18.14
N THR A 636 12.28 0.67 18.70
CA THR A 636 13.08 -0.53 18.50
C THR A 636 13.68 -1.03 19.81
N THR A 637 14.09 -2.30 19.86
CA THR A 637 14.72 -2.94 21.02
C THR A 637 16.08 -3.53 20.61
N ILE A 638 17.07 -3.34 21.48
CA ILE A 638 18.43 -3.85 21.28
C ILE A 638 18.79 -4.77 22.44
N TYR A 639 19.27 -5.97 22.14
CA TYR A 639 19.84 -6.90 23.11
C TYR A 639 21.36 -6.87 22.99
N ALA A 640 22.04 -6.45 24.04
CA ALA A 640 23.48 -6.24 24.04
C ALA A 640 24.06 -6.41 25.44
N VAL A 641 25.36 -6.64 25.54
CA VAL A 641 26.08 -6.66 26.81
C VAL A 641 26.22 -5.22 27.32
N PRO A 642 25.97 -4.93 28.61
CA PRO A 642 26.23 -3.62 29.21
C PRO A 642 27.68 -3.13 29.02
N ASP A 643 27.88 -1.82 29.08
CA ASP A 643 29.17 -1.12 28.95
C ASP A 643 29.88 -1.32 27.60
N GLN A 644 29.10 -1.55 26.55
CA GLN A 644 29.61 -1.62 25.19
C GLN A 644 29.03 -0.49 24.33
N ILE A 645 29.85 -0.01 23.40
CA ILE A 645 29.37 0.83 22.30
C ILE A 645 29.10 -0.09 21.12
N ILE A 646 27.88 -0.05 20.61
CA ILE A 646 27.48 -0.82 19.44
C ILE A 646 27.16 0.10 18.27
N THR A 647 27.40 -0.40 17.07
CA THR A 647 27.04 0.30 15.83
C THR A 647 25.89 -0.46 15.16
N VAL A 648 24.77 0.25 14.95
CA VAL A 648 23.58 -0.29 14.29
C VAL A 648 23.40 0.43 12.97
N ALA A 649 23.37 -0.33 11.88
CA ALA A 649 22.93 0.16 10.59
C ALA A 649 21.41 0.21 10.55
N ILE A 650 20.90 1.28 9.96
CA ILE A 650 19.50 1.47 9.63
C ILE A 650 19.40 1.58 8.12
N GLU A 651 18.53 0.78 7.55
CA GLU A 651 18.31 0.66 6.12
C GLU A 651 16.81 0.77 5.82
N THR A 652 16.41 1.38 4.72
CA THR A 652 15.01 1.36 4.27
C THR A 652 14.66 0.02 3.63
N SER A 653 13.50 -0.57 3.99
CA SER A 653 13.20 -1.96 3.66
C SER A 653 12.67 -2.20 2.24
N GLU A 654 12.31 -1.15 1.49
CA GLU A 654 11.95 -1.13 0.03
C GLU A 654 11.21 0.21 -0.28
N PRO A 655 11.16 0.71 -1.54
CA PRO A 655 11.79 0.19 -2.77
C PRO A 655 13.08 0.91 -3.20
N ARG A 656 13.62 1.81 -2.36
CA ARG A 656 14.97 2.40 -2.52
C ARG A 656 15.71 2.14 -1.22
N VAL A 657 16.90 1.56 -1.30
CA VAL A 657 17.75 1.26 -0.15
C VAL A 657 18.64 2.47 0.16
N VAL A 658 18.41 3.10 1.31
CA VAL A 658 19.26 4.15 1.86
C VAL A 658 19.71 3.69 3.24
N TYR A 659 21.00 3.83 3.53
CA TYR A 659 21.59 3.36 4.77
C TYR A 659 22.18 4.50 5.61
N THR A 660 22.15 4.35 6.93
CA THR A 660 22.89 5.19 7.86
C THR A 660 23.29 4.41 9.10
N GLU A 661 24.33 4.85 9.79
CA GLU A 661 24.84 4.20 11.00
C GLU A 661 24.60 5.04 12.25
N LEU A 662 24.11 4.42 13.32
CA LEU A 662 23.94 5.02 14.63
C LEU A 662 24.81 4.30 15.67
N LYS A 663 25.42 5.08 16.56
CA LYS A 663 26.21 4.58 17.69
C LYS A 663 25.39 4.64 18.97
N PHE A 664 25.27 3.50 19.65
CA PHE A 664 24.53 3.36 20.91
C PHE A 664 25.47 2.98 22.05
N ASN A 665 25.24 3.55 23.22
CA ASN A 665 25.96 3.25 24.44
C ASN A 665 25.06 2.42 25.36
N ILE A 666 25.43 1.15 25.60
CA ILE A 666 24.59 0.21 26.33
C ILE A 666 24.79 0.38 27.83
N GLN A 667 23.73 0.76 28.53
CA GLN A 667 23.73 0.98 29.98
C GLN A 667 23.37 -0.28 30.76
N HIS A 668 23.73 -0.32 32.04
CA HIS A 668 23.29 -1.37 32.97
C HIS A 668 21.76 -1.37 33.14
N CYS A 669 21.19 -2.55 33.44
CA CYS A 669 19.74 -2.66 33.68
C CYS A 669 19.28 -1.74 34.81
N PRO A 670 18.10 -1.11 34.69
CA PRO A 670 17.54 -0.31 35.77
C PRO A 670 17.24 -1.16 37.02
N PRO A 671 17.25 -0.56 38.23
CA PRO A 671 16.93 -1.26 39.47
C PRO A 671 15.62 -2.07 39.42
N GLY A 672 15.63 -3.30 39.92
CA GLY A 672 14.53 -4.27 39.84
C GLY A 672 14.56 -5.20 38.62
N TYR A 673 15.43 -4.92 37.65
CA TYR A 673 15.74 -5.80 36.53
C TYR A 673 17.14 -6.38 36.66
N TYR A 674 17.37 -7.56 36.09
CA TYR A 674 18.68 -8.20 36.03
C TYR A 674 18.95 -8.71 34.61
N THR A 675 20.22 -8.80 34.23
CA THR A 675 20.64 -9.25 32.90
C THR A 675 20.54 -10.76 32.79
N VAL A 676 19.86 -11.24 31.75
CA VAL A 676 19.76 -12.67 31.40
C VAL A 676 20.24 -12.87 29.96
N SER A 677 20.95 -13.97 29.70
CA SER A 677 21.27 -14.39 28.33
C SER A 677 20.01 -14.90 27.62
N LYS A 678 19.75 -14.41 26.41
CA LYS A 678 18.60 -14.86 25.60
C LYS A 678 18.93 -16.21 24.94
N GLU A 679 17.99 -17.16 24.94
CA GLU A 679 18.22 -18.55 24.45
C GLU A 679 18.57 -18.67 22.96
N SER A 680 19.47 -19.65 22.70
CA SER A 680 20.00 -20.34 21.50
C SER A 680 20.10 -19.72 20.09
N ASN A 681 19.44 -18.62 19.73
CA ASN A 681 19.56 -18.04 18.37
C ASN A 681 19.80 -16.51 18.33
N ILE A 682 19.87 -15.84 19.48
CA ILE A 682 19.95 -14.37 19.59
C ILE A 682 21.17 -13.99 20.45
N LYS A 683 22.09 -13.18 19.91
CA LYS A 683 23.30 -12.72 20.63
C LYS A 683 23.00 -11.49 21.51
N GLY A 684 23.31 -11.52 22.80
CA GLY A 684 23.18 -10.37 23.70
C GLY A 684 22.42 -10.68 25.00
N MET A 685 22.31 -9.68 25.87
CA MET A 685 21.59 -9.77 27.15
C MET A 685 20.24 -9.05 27.09
N ASP A 686 19.25 -9.52 27.86
CA ASP A 686 17.96 -8.87 28.09
C ASP A 686 17.82 -8.53 29.58
N CYS A 687 17.26 -7.35 29.88
CA CYS A 687 16.88 -7.00 31.23
C CYS A 687 15.52 -7.64 31.58
N VAL A 688 15.54 -8.64 32.47
CA VAL A 688 14.34 -9.36 32.92
C VAL A 688 13.98 -8.92 34.34
N CYS A 689 12.69 -8.87 34.65
CA CYS A 689 12.23 -8.56 36.00
C CYS A 689 12.59 -9.70 36.95
N GLY A 690 13.16 -9.38 38.12
CA GLY A 690 13.52 -10.36 39.16
C GLY A 690 12.38 -11.31 39.53
N LYS A 691 12.67 -12.61 39.67
CA LYS A 691 11.72 -13.59 40.23
C LYS A 691 11.65 -13.44 41.75
N TYR A 692 10.80 -12.53 42.20
CA TYR A 692 10.49 -12.33 43.62
C TYR A 692 9.18 -13.04 44.00
N PRO A 693 8.90 -13.26 45.30
CA PRO A 693 7.58 -13.69 45.75
C PRO A 693 6.49 -12.80 45.13
N SER A 694 5.37 -13.39 44.73
CA SER A 694 4.32 -12.73 43.95
C SER A 694 3.94 -11.38 44.57
N ASN A 695 3.98 -10.32 43.76
CA ASN A 695 3.61 -8.94 44.12
C ASN A 695 4.59 -8.14 45.00
N VAL A 696 5.84 -8.59 45.21
CA VAL A 696 6.82 -7.77 45.96
C VAL A 696 7.50 -6.72 45.06
N VAL A 697 7.81 -7.05 43.81
CA VAL A 697 8.37 -6.10 42.82
C VAL A 697 7.55 -6.17 41.54
N ILE A 698 7.09 -5.01 41.06
CA ILE A 698 6.31 -4.86 39.83
C ILE A 698 7.13 -4.06 38.82
N CYS A 699 7.56 -4.73 37.77
CA CYS A 699 8.37 -4.14 36.71
C CYS A 699 7.49 -3.63 35.55
N ASN A 700 7.77 -2.43 35.02
CA ASN A 700 7.14 -1.92 33.79
C ASN A 700 8.19 -1.58 32.72
N LYS A 701 8.32 -2.45 31.72
CA LYS A 701 9.30 -2.31 30.62
C LYS A 701 9.06 -1.08 29.72
N ILE A 702 7.85 -0.52 29.66
CA ILE A 702 7.53 0.61 28.76
C ILE A 702 8.12 1.93 29.27
N ILE A 703 8.10 2.13 30.59
CA ILE A 703 8.58 3.37 31.25
C ILE A 703 9.96 3.18 31.88
N SER A 704 10.65 2.09 31.57
CA SER A 704 11.97 1.75 32.10
C SER A 704 12.09 1.87 33.63
N SER A 705 11.05 1.46 34.36
CA SER A 705 11.02 1.59 35.83
C SER A 705 10.33 0.41 36.51
N ALA A 706 10.76 0.07 37.71
CA ALA A 706 10.13 -0.93 38.57
C ALA A 706 9.56 -0.28 39.85
N LYS A 707 8.70 -1.02 40.56
CA LYS A 707 8.08 -0.63 41.82
C LYS A 707 8.29 -1.73 42.86
N ILE A 708 8.46 -1.38 44.13
CA ILE A 708 8.65 -2.34 45.24
C ILE A 708 7.57 -2.14 46.32
N MET A 709 7.04 -3.22 46.87
CA MET A 709 6.00 -3.20 47.90
C MET A 709 6.53 -2.62 49.22
N THR A 710 5.70 -1.85 49.92
CA THR A 710 6.07 -1.28 51.22
C THR A 710 6.41 -2.35 52.25
N GLY A 711 7.46 -2.13 53.05
CA GLY A 711 7.95 -3.10 54.06
C GLY A 711 9.02 -4.07 53.52
N TRP A 712 9.45 -3.89 52.27
CA TRP A 712 10.52 -4.66 51.63
C TRP A 712 11.65 -3.73 51.18
N CYS A 713 12.89 -4.18 51.32
CA CYS A 713 14.07 -3.49 50.84
C CYS A 713 14.74 -4.28 49.71
N MET A 714 15.36 -3.57 48.77
CA MET A 714 16.18 -4.15 47.72
C MET A 714 17.63 -3.75 47.99
N THR A 715 18.52 -4.73 48.05
CA THR A 715 19.97 -4.55 48.13
C THR A 715 20.63 -5.21 46.91
N TYR A 716 21.84 -4.79 46.55
CA TYR A 716 22.59 -5.37 45.44
C TYR A 716 23.60 -6.37 45.98
N ASP A 717 23.50 -7.63 45.54
CA ASP A 717 24.49 -8.66 45.87
C ASP A 717 25.57 -8.66 44.78
N THR A 718 26.78 -8.26 45.16
CA THR A 718 27.93 -8.16 44.26
C THR A 718 28.47 -9.52 43.81
N GLU A 719 28.20 -10.61 44.54
CA GLU A 719 28.65 -11.96 44.17
C GLU A 719 27.67 -12.63 43.19
N LEU A 720 26.36 -12.37 43.36
CA LEU A 720 25.31 -12.92 42.48
C LEU A 720 24.96 -12.03 41.29
N GLY A 721 25.46 -10.78 41.26
CA GLY A 721 25.18 -9.82 40.18
C GLY A 721 23.70 -9.46 40.04
N MET A 722 22.93 -9.56 41.14
CA MET A 722 21.48 -9.38 41.14
C MET A 722 20.98 -8.64 42.39
N GLY A 723 19.83 -7.96 42.26
CA GLY A 723 19.15 -7.33 43.38
C GLY A 723 18.44 -8.38 44.26
N VAL A 724 18.82 -8.46 45.54
CA VAL A 724 18.21 -9.31 46.56
C VAL A 724 17.17 -8.51 47.33
N VAL A 725 16.00 -9.09 47.58
CA VAL A 725 14.88 -8.42 48.24
C VAL A 725 14.57 -9.11 49.56
N GLY A 726 14.51 -8.33 50.65
CA GLY A 726 14.26 -8.84 52.00
C GLY A 726 13.21 -8.02 52.76
N PRO A 727 12.53 -8.60 53.76
CA PRO A 727 11.59 -7.87 54.61
C PRO A 727 12.36 -6.90 55.53
N TRP A 728 11.93 -5.64 55.58
CA TRP A 728 12.54 -4.60 56.41
C TRP A 728 11.56 -4.15 57.50
N GLN A 729 11.94 -4.31 58.77
CA GLN A 729 11.04 -4.13 59.91
C GLN A 729 10.95 -2.71 60.52
N PHE A 730 11.53 -1.67 59.91
CA PHE A 730 11.44 -0.31 60.48
C PHE A 730 11.03 0.77 59.47
N PHE A 731 10.04 1.55 59.92
CA PHE A 731 9.42 2.77 59.39
C PHE A 731 8.36 2.70 58.28
N GLY A 732 7.11 2.92 58.71
CA GLY A 732 6.21 3.84 58.02
C GLY A 732 6.50 5.26 58.48
N HIS A 733 6.91 6.16 57.59
CA HIS A 733 6.66 7.61 57.75
C HIS A 733 6.86 8.50 56.51
N ASN A 734 7.35 8.01 55.35
CA ASN A 734 7.42 8.82 54.12
C ASN A 734 6.34 8.43 53.10
N LYS A 735 5.13 8.97 53.25
CA LYS A 735 3.98 8.74 52.34
C LYS A 735 4.06 9.48 51.00
N HIS A 736 5.03 10.36 50.77
CA HIS A 736 5.05 11.22 49.58
C HIS A 736 5.50 10.55 48.27
N GLN A 737 5.95 9.29 48.32
CA GLN A 737 6.31 8.49 47.13
C GLN A 737 5.61 7.14 47.06
N MET A 738 4.63 6.92 47.95
CA MET A 738 3.72 5.79 47.84
C MET A 738 2.69 6.11 46.76
N GLU A 739 2.65 5.29 45.70
CA GLU A 739 1.45 5.23 44.88
C GLU A 739 0.29 4.63 45.69
N GLN A 740 -0.95 4.93 45.30
CA GLN A 740 -2.18 4.61 46.06
C GLN A 740 -2.34 3.12 46.45
N ASP A 741 -1.55 2.22 45.86
CA ASP A 741 -1.65 0.77 46.01
C ASP A 741 -0.59 0.12 46.92
N GLY A 742 0.24 0.90 47.63
CA GLY A 742 1.21 0.34 48.61
C GLY A 742 2.59 -0.02 48.03
N TYR A 743 3.03 0.66 46.97
CA TYR A 743 4.33 0.45 46.32
C TYR A 743 5.15 1.74 46.20
N TYR A 744 6.48 1.63 46.22
CA TYR A 744 7.45 2.69 45.93
C TYR A 744 8.03 2.52 44.53
N LYS A 745 8.09 3.61 43.76
CA LYS A 745 8.74 3.62 42.44
C LYS A 745 10.26 3.66 42.60
N LEU A 746 10.97 2.72 41.97
CA LEU A 746 12.42 2.67 41.91
C LEU A 746 12.94 3.68 40.87
N PRO A 747 14.14 4.28 41.09
CA PRO A 747 14.76 5.22 40.16
C PRO A 747 15.18 4.55 38.83
N SER A 748 15.45 5.38 37.83
CA SER A 748 15.71 4.95 36.45
C SER A 748 17.14 4.45 36.21
N THR A 749 18.08 4.76 37.10
CA THR A 749 19.49 4.34 37.01
C THR A 749 19.99 3.82 38.36
N LEU A 750 21.00 2.94 38.38
CA LEU A 750 21.62 2.49 39.63
C LEU A 750 22.22 3.66 40.43
N GLN A 751 22.73 4.68 39.73
CA GLN A 751 23.39 5.83 40.34
C GLN A 751 22.43 6.72 41.14
N GLU A 752 21.17 6.84 40.67
CA GLU A 752 20.09 7.53 41.40
C GLU A 752 19.60 6.75 42.63
N LEU A 753 19.81 5.42 42.70
CA LEU A 753 19.47 4.61 43.87
C LEU A 753 20.38 4.94 45.06
N ASP A 754 21.65 5.26 44.79
CA ASP A 754 22.63 5.67 45.80
C ASP A 754 22.41 7.12 46.30
N GLU A 755 21.84 7.99 45.47
CA GLU A 755 21.58 9.41 45.82
C GLU A 755 20.33 9.63 46.69
N PHE A 756 19.46 8.63 46.82
CA PHE A 756 18.13 8.81 47.43
C PHE A 756 18.08 8.84 48.97
N PHE A 757 19.18 8.51 49.64
CA PHE A 757 19.26 8.43 51.11
C PHE A 757 20.10 9.53 51.78
N LEU A 758 20.44 10.61 51.06
CA LEU A 758 21.63 11.40 51.41
C LEU A 758 21.52 12.44 52.55
N LEU A 759 20.36 12.74 53.15
CA LEU A 759 20.26 13.93 54.05
C LEU A 759 19.29 13.86 55.26
N LEU A 760 19.12 12.71 55.93
CA LEU A 760 18.40 12.65 57.21
C LEU A 760 19.32 12.22 58.37
N PRO A 761 19.47 13.02 59.44
CA PRO A 761 20.15 12.57 60.66
C PRO A 761 19.26 11.59 61.43
N ASN A 762 19.84 10.52 61.98
CA ASN A 762 19.14 9.54 62.81
C ASN A 762 19.96 9.13 64.04
N THR A 763 19.29 8.73 65.12
CA THR A 763 19.91 8.18 66.33
C THR A 763 20.14 6.68 66.17
N VAL A 764 21.37 6.20 66.45
CA VAL A 764 21.71 4.77 66.40
C VAL A 764 21.65 4.19 67.82
N TYR A 765 20.91 3.09 67.98
CA TYR A 765 20.81 2.34 69.22
C TYR A 765 21.66 1.07 69.14
N SER A 766 22.37 0.76 70.23
CA SER A 766 22.96 -0.57 70.43
C SER A 766 21.87 -1.64 70.49
N ALA A 767 22.19 -2.90 70.19
CA ALA A 767 21.28 -4.05 70.32
C ALA A 767 20.65 -4.21 71.73
N ASN A 768 21.19 -3.50 72.74
CA ASN A 768 20.70 -3.48 74.11
C ASN A 768 19.86 -2.23 74.45
N GLY A 769 19.57 -1.36 73.48
CA GLY A 769 18.71 -0.17 73.65
C GLY A 769 19.39 1.10 74.15
N GLU A 770 20.70 1.10 74.40
CA GLU A 770 21.44 2.33 74.77
C GLU A 770 21.83 3.18 73.55
N VAL A 771 21.66 4.50 73.67
CA VAL A 771 21.98 5.51 72.66
C VAL A 771 23.51 5.69 72.58
N LYS A 772 24.12 5.32 71.45
CA LYS A 772 25.53 5.63 71.17
C LYS A 772 25.63 6.80 70.18
N GLY A 773 25.59 8.02 70.71
CA GLY A 773 25.95 9.25 69.98
C GLY A 773 24.83 9.85 69.11
N MET A 774 24.69 11.19 69.14
CA MET A 774 23.53 11.89 68.57
C MET A 774 23.65 12.30 67.09
N LYS A 775 24.76 12.09 66.37
CA LYS A 775 24.83 12.50 64.94
C LYS A 775 25.79 11.64 64.11
N LEU A 776 25.32 10.50 63.62
CA LEU A 776 26.05 9.62 62.70
C LEU A 776 25.45 9.67 61.28
N LEU A 777 26.26 9.46 60.25
CA LEU A 777 25.84 9.43 58.85
C LEU A 777 25.09 8.12 58.54
N TYR A 778 23.90 8.21 57.91
CA TYR A 778 23.00 7.07 57.70
C TYR A 778 23.61 5.89 56.91
N MET A 779 24.46 6.16 55.92
CA MET A 779 25.13 5.13 55.09
C MET A 779 26.33 4.46 55.79
N ASP A 780 26.91 5.11 56.80
CA ASP A 780 28.09 4.60 57.49
C ASP A 780 28.09 5.09 58.95
N ALA A 781 27.65 4.21 59.85
CA ALA A 781 27.63 4.46 61.28
C ALA A 781 29.03 4.65 61.90
N SER A 782 30.11 4.55 61.11
CA SER A 782 31.47 4.90 61.52
C SER A 782 31.82 6.38 61.33
N VAL A 783 30.98 7.17 60.63
CA VAL A 783 31.25 8.57 60.29
C VAL A 783 30.33 9.51 61.08
N GLU A 784 30.92 10.22 62.04
CA GLU A 784 30.22 11.24 62.83
C GLU A 784 30.05 12.54 62.04
N TYR A 785 28.90 13.20 62.17
CA TYR A 785 28.62 14.50 61.56
C TYR A 785 29.61 15.55 62.10
N GLY A 786 30.39 16.14 61.19
CA GLY A 786 31.48 17.07 61.56
C GLY A 786 32.83 16.40 61.81
N SER A 787 32.94 15.07 61.65
CA SER A 787 34.23 14.38 61.59
C SER A 787 35.04 14.79 60.35
N SER A 788 36.35 14.49 60.35
CA SER A 788 37.28 14.83 59.25
C SER A 788 36.82 14.34 57.87
N LYS A 789 35.98 13.30 57.80
CA LYS A 789 35.41 12.77 56.55
C LYS A 789 34.16 13.54 56.08
N HIS A 790 33.38 14.13 56.99
CA HIS A 790 32.16 14.88 56.66
C HIS A 790 32.39 16.40 56.52
N ILE A 791 33.51 16.90 57.07
CA ILE A 791 33.76 18.35 57.16
C ILE A 791 33.81 19.03 55.79
N TRP A 792 34.27 18.36 54.73
CA TRP A 792 34.32 18.92 53.38
C TRP A 792 32.93 19.18 52.78
N LEU A 793 31.99 18.24 52.95
CA LEU A 793 30.60 18.40 52.49
C LEU A 793 29.84 19.45 53.30
N MET A 794 30.11 19.50 54.60
CA MET A 794 29.60 20.55 55.47
C MET A 794 30.13 21.92 55.03
N MET A 795 31.42 22.02 54.68
CA MET A 795 32.02 23.25 54.17
C MET A 795 31.39 23.68 52.83
N ILE A 796 31.15 22.77 51.89
CA ILE A 796 30.46 23.10 50.63
C ILE A 796 29.03 23.61 50.90
N SER A 797 28.31 22.96 51.80
CA SER A 797 26.94 23.38 52.16
C SER A 797 26.93 24.76 52.82
N ILE A 798 27.89 25.03 53.70
CA ILE A 798 28.09 26.35 54.31
C ILE A 798 28.49 27.38 53.26
N ILE A 799 29.33 27.03 52.28
CA ILE A 799 29.71 27.91 51.17
C ILE A 799 28.50 28.25 50.29
N VAL A 800 27.67 27.27 49.92
CA VAL A 800 26.45 27.52 49.13
C VAL A 800 25.44 28.35 49.92
N LEU A 801 25.25 28.03 51.20
CA LEU A 801 24.36 28.79 52.08
C LEU A 801 24.85 30.25 52.23
N SER A 802 26.15 30.46 52.43
CA SER A 802 26.75 31.78 52.66
C SER A 802 26.97 32.61 51.39
N LEU A 803 27.21 32.00 50.23
CA LEU A 803 27.49 32.72 48.97
C LEU A 803 26.27 32.86 48.05
N ILE A 804 25.28 31.96 48.15
CA ILE A 804 24.15 31.93 47.21
C ILE A 804 22.83 32.20 47.95
N VAL A 805 22.57 31.46 49.02
CA VAL A 805 21.24 31.49 49.67
C VAL A 805 21.05 32.71 50.56
N ILE A 806 22.05 33.07 51.36
CA ILE A 806 22.00 34.21 52.29
C ILE A 806 22.21 35.56 51.58
N PRO A 807 23.12 35.71 50.60
CA PRO A 807 23.35 36.99 49.95
C PRO A 807 22.14 37.49 49.16
N LEU A 808 21.39 36.61 48.51
CA LEU A 808 20.23 37.00 47.69
C LEU A 808 19.16 37.79 48.49
N PRO A 809 18.65 37.30 49.63
CA PRO A 809 17.72 38.07 50.48
C PRO A 809 18.36 39.24 51.20
N LEU A 810 19.67 39.18 51.53
CA LEU A 810 20.39 40.33 52.09
C LEU A 810 20.48 41.49 51.11
N ILE A 811 20.77 41.22 49.83
CA ILE A 811 20.82 42.27 48.80
C ILE A 811 19.40 42.81 48.57
N LEU A 812 18.36 41.96 48.56
CA LEU A 812 16.96 42.41 48.48
C LEU A 812 16.54 43.31 49.66
N LEU A 813 17.08 43.06 50.86
CA LEU A 813 16.80 43.84 52.07
C LEU A 813 17.53 45.19 52.09
N LEU A 814 18.79 45.18 51.68
CA LEU A 814 19.67 46.34 51.79
C LEU A 814 19.50 47.30 50.60
N TYR A 815 19.15 46.82 49.41
CA TYR A 815 19.03 47.62 48.19
C TYR A 815 18.02 48.79 48.27
N PRO A 816 16.86 48.69 48.95
CA PRO A 816 15.93 49.81 49.12
C PRO A 816 16.45 50.94 50.04
N LEU A 817 17.47 50.69 50.86
CA LEU A 817 18.01 51.70 51.77
C LEU A 817 18.81 52.75 51.00
N GLN A 818 18.47 54.03 51.18
CA GLN A 818 19.12 55.14 50.46
C GLN A 818 20.64 55.19 50.68
N VAL A 819 21.11 54.78 51.86
CA VAL A 819 22.54 54.69 52.20
C VAL A 819 23.26 53.70 51.29
N VAL A 820 22.64 52.55 51.02
CA VAL A 820 23.21 51.47 50.20
C VAL A 820 23.17 51.84 48.72
N GLN A 821 22.11 52.49 48.25
CA GLN A 821 22.04 53.00 46.86
C GLN A 821 23.10 54.06 46.58
N ARG A 822 23.36 54.96 47.54
CA ARG A 822 24.47 55.94 47.43
C ARG A 822 25.83 55.25 47.42
N CYS A 823 26.01 54.20 48.21
CA CYS A 823 27.27 53.43 48.26
C CYS A 823 27.50 52.65 46.95
N LEU A 824 26.49 51.95 46.44
CA LEU A 824 26.52 51.22 45.16
C LEU A 824 26.76 52.12 43.95
N HIS A 825 26.28 53.38 44.01
CA HIS A 825 26.56 54.37 42.98
C HIS A 825 28.02 54.85 43.03
N ARG A 826 28.60 55.01 44.23
CA ARG A 826 30.02 55.37 44.41
C ARG A 826 30.99 54.24 44.02
N THR A 827 30.59 52.98 44.15
CA THR A 827 31.44 51.81 43.83
C THR A 827 31.28 51.30 42.38
N HIS A 828 30.54 52.00 41.52
CA HIS A 828 30.22 51.58 40.13
C HIS A 828 29.52 50.20 40.00
N LEU A 829 29.06 49.60 41.10
CA LEU A 829 28.39 48.28 41.11
C LEU A 829 26.89 48.35 40.76
N ASN A 830 26.35 49.53 40.49
CA ASN A 830 24.94 49.75 40.12
C ASN A 830 24.69 49.47 38.62
N HIS A 831 24.85 48.22 38.18
CA HIS A 831 24.67 47.79 36.79
C HIS A 831 23.18 47.67 36.41
N ARG A 832 22.82 47.91 35.13
CA ARG A 832 21.42 47.77 34.63
C ARG A 832 20.80 46.41 34.97
N ALA A 833 21.61 45.34 34.97
CA ALA A 833 21.18 43.99 35.32
C ALA A 833 20.74 43.86 36.79
N LEU A 834 21.45 44.50 37.73
CA LEU A 834 21.06 44.49 39.14
C LEU A 834 19.78 45.28 39.36
N ARG A 835 19.60 46.41 38.66
CA ARG A 835 18.35 47.18 38.71
C ARG A 835 17.18 46.38 38.13
N ALA A 836 17.34 45.76 36.95
CA ALA A 836 16.31 44.91 36.36
C ALA A 836 15.96 43.71 37.25
N PHE A 837 16.97 43.08 37.88
CA PHE A 837 16.77 42.02 38.86
C PHE A 837 15.97 42.52 40.07
N MET A 838 16.35 43.66 40.66
CA MET A 838 15.65 44.22 41.81
C MET A 838 14.23 44.67 41.48
N ASP A 839 14.00 45.29 40.33
CA ASP A 839 12.68 45.71 39.87
C ASP A 839 11.75 44.50 39.65
N SER A 840 12.29 43.33 39.29
CA SER A 840 11.54 42.09 39.18
C SER A 840 10.94 41.63 40.51
N PHE A 841 11.69 41.77 41.61
CA PHE A 841 11.25 41.32 42.94
C PHE A 841 10.54 42.41 43.74
N GLN A 842 10.87 43.68 43.52
CA GLN A 842 10.34 44.81 44.29
C GLN A 842 9.22 45.56 43.56
N GLY A 843 9.04 45.35 42.26
CA GLY A 843 8.14 46.15 41.41
C GLY A 843 6.66 46.10 41.78
N CYS A 844 6.22 45.05 42.49
CA CYS A 844 4.84 44.89 42.93
C CYS A 844 4.50 45.60 44.26
N TYR A 845 5.52 46.08 44.99
CA TYR A 845 5.37 46.73 46.30
C TYR A 845 5.25 48.25 46.20
N ARG A 846 4.56 48.89 47.16
CA ARG A 846 4.30 50.34 47.13
C ARG A 846 5.61 51.14 47.15
N ILE A 847 5.72 52.06 46.18
CA ILE A 847 6.83 53.01 46.03
C ILE A 847 6.29 54.32 46.62
N GLY A 848 6.73 54.71 47.81
CA GLY A 848 6.14 55.76 48.66
C GLY A 848 6.15 57.20 48.10
N THR A 849 5.62 57.39 46.90
CA THR A 849 5.59 58.64 46.12
C THR A 849 4.25 59.38 46.25
N GLU A 850 3.22 58.73 46.82
CA GLU A 850 1.89 59.29 47.03
C GLU A 850 1.46 59.14 48.52
N LYS A 851 2.07 59.92 49.43
CA LYS A 851 1.77 59.94 50.89
C LYS A 851 1.73 58.58 51.61
N THR A 852 2.30 57.52 51.01
CA THR A 852 2.31 56.15 51.53
C THR A 852 3.74 55.73 51.88
N ARG A 853 3.91 54.82 52.85
CA ARG A 853 5.24 54.30 53.23
C ARG A 853 5.84 53.44 52.11
N ASP A 854 7.15 53.55 51.89
CA ASP A 854 7.88 52.69 50.95
C ASP A 854 7.92 51.26 51.51
N ALA A 855 7.36 50.31 50.75
CA ALA A 855 7.22 48.92 51.16
C ALA A 855 8.14 47.97 50.38
N ARG A 856 9.11 48.48 49.60
CA ARG A 856 9.98 47.63 48.77
C ARG A 856 10.83 46.64 49.57
N SER A 857 11.24 46.96 50.79
CA SER A 857 11.95 46.03 51.69
C SER A 857 11.08 44.88 52.20
N PHE A 858 9.76 44.93 51.95
CA PHE A 858 8.87 43.83 52.31
C PHE A 858 9.17 42.55 51.52
N SER A 859 9.71 42.66 50.29
CA SER A 859 10.08 41.49 49.48
C SER A 859 11.08 40.58 50.20
N SER A 860 12.06 41.17 50.87
CA SER A 860 13.05 40.44 51.68
C SER A 860 12.51 40.01 53.03
N VAL A 861 11.73 40.86 53.72
CA VAL A 861 11.12 40.50 55.02
C VAL A 861 10.23 39.27 54.85
N TYR A 862 9.45 39.24 53.79
CA TYR A 862 8.61 38.10 53.43
C TYR A 862 9.42 36.83 53.16
N PHE A 863 10.60 36.95 52.53
CA PHE A 863 11.51 35.82 52.33
C PHE A 863 12.09 35.28 53.66
N PHE A 864 12.52 36.17 54.56
CA PHE A 864 12.99 35.77 55.90
C PHE A 864 11.89 35.12 56.73
N LEU A 865 10.66 35.63 56.68
CA LEU A 865 9.51 35.02 57.35
C LEU A 865 9.25 33.60 56.84
N ARG A 866 9.42 33.34 55.53
CA ARG A 866 9.34 31.98 54.98
C ARG A 866 10.46 31.08 55.48
N ILE A 867 11.69 31.60 55.62
CA ILE A 867 12.81 30.85 56.22
C ILE A 867 12.50 30.49 57.67
N ILE A 868 11.92 31.41 58.46
CA ILE A 868 11.56 31.14 59.86
C ILE A 868 10.51 30.04 59.94
N VAL A 869 9.46 30.10 59.11
CA VAL A 869 8.43 29.05 59.02
C VAL A 869 9.06 27.69 58.66
N LEU A 870 9.99 27.66 57.70
CA LEU A 870 10.71 26.44 57.31
C LEU A 870 11.67 25.96 58.40
N ALA A 871 12.33 26.86 59.12
CA ALA A 871 13.22 26.51 60.22
C ALA A 871 12.45 25.85 61.38
N VAL A 872 11.23 26.30 61.66
CA VAL A 872 10.34 25.66 62.63
C VAL A 872 9.98 24.23 62.19
N LEU A 873 9.68 24.02 60.89
CA LEU A 873 9.45 22.69 60.31
C LEU A 873 10.67 21.75 60.46
N MET A 874 11.88 22.30 60.36
CA MET A 874 13.12 21.52 60.44
C MET A 874 13.63 21.34 61.88
N SER A 875 13.03 22.02 62.86
CA SER A 875 13.36 21.80 64.25
C SER A 875 12.74 20.47 64.67
N ALA A 876 13.56 19.50 65.08
CA ALA A 876 13.15 18.14 65.48
C ALA A 876 12.38 18.14 66.82
N MET A 877 11.34 18.98 66.92
CA MET A 877 10.45 19.12 68.05
C MET A 877 9.29 18.14 67.93
N ASP A 878 8.57 17.94 69.04
CA ASP A 878 7.33 17.17 69.02
C ASP A 878 6.32 17.78 68.02
N SER A 879 5.62 16.93 67.26
CA SER A 879 4.72 17.32 66.18
C SER A 879 3.62 18.32 66.61
N VAL A 880 3.18 18.27 67.87
CA VAL A 880 2.18 19.20 68.40
C VAL A 880 2.79 20.58 68.64
N VAL A 881 4.00 20.62 69.22
CA VAL A 881 4.74 21.86 69.50
C VAL A 881 5.16 22.55 68.21
N GLU A 882 5.67 21.77 67.25
CA GLU A 882 6.01 22.24 65.90
C GLU A 882 4.78 22.87 65.22
N GLY A 883 3.65 22.16 65.23
CA GLY A 883 2.40 22.63 64.64
C GLY A 883 1.89 23.93 65.28
N MET A 884 1.92 24.03 66.60
CA MET A 884 1.54 25.25 67.34
C MET A 884 2.43 26.44 66.99
N LEU A 885 3.74 26.24 66.93
CA LEU A 885 4.69 27.32 66.62
C LEU A 885 4.57 27.79 65.16
N GLN A 886 4.28 26.88 64.22
CA GLN A 886 3.97 27.23 62.83
C GLN A 886 2.70 28.08 62.72
N VAL A 887 1.62 27.68 63.40
CA VAL A 887 0.36 28.44 63.38
C VAL A 887 0.57 29.85 63.94
N MET A 888 1.26 29.98 65.07
CA MET A 888 1.59 31.30 65.65
C MET A 888 2.42 32.17 64.71
N THR A 889 3.41 31.58 64.03
CA THR A 889 4.25 32.31 63.07
C THR A 889 3.44 32.78 61.86
N MET A 890 2.54 31.94 61.33
CA MET A 890 1.66 32.33 60.21
C MET A 890 0.67 33.43 60.59
N ILE A 891 0.13 33.40 61.81
CA ILE A 891 -0.74 34.48 62.32
C ILE A 891 0.04 35.80 62.38
N MET A 892 1.28 35.78 62.86
CA MET A 892 2.15 36.95 62.88
C MET A 892 2.38 37.52 61.46
N VAL A 893 2.61 36.66 60.46
CA VAL A 893 2.77 37.04 59.05
C VAL A 893 1.49 37.71 58.52
N VAL A 894 0.31 37.16 58.83
CA VAL A 894 -0.99 37.75 58.44
C VAL A 894 -1.16 39.14 59.05
N CYS A 895 -0.92 39.28 60.35
CA CYS A 895 -0.98 40.58 61.02
C CYS A 895 -0.03 41.60 60.38
N LEU A 896 1.18 41.18 60.01
CA LEU A 896 2.15 42.03 59.34
C LEU A 896 1.67 42.48 57.94
N ILE A 897 1.09 41.58 57.15
CA ILE A 897 0.58 41.91 55.79
C ILE A 897 -0.63 42.84 55.88
N VAL A 898 -1.56 42.60 56.82
CA VAL A 898 -2.75 43.44 57.01
C VAL A 898 -2.39 44.85 57.47
N THR A 899 -1.40 44.98 58.36
CA THR A 899 -0.96 46.29 58.90
C THR A 899 -0.14 47.08 57.89
N VAL A 900 0.79 46.44 57.17
CA VAL A 900 1.71 47.13 56.25
C VAL A 900 1.06 47.35 54.88
N GLN A 901 0.14 46.47 54.44
CA GLN A 901 -0.45 46.45 53.09
C GLN A 901 0.59 46.69 51.99
N PRO A 902 1.60 45.82 51.89
CA PRO A 902 2.84 46.11 51.18
C PRO A 902 2.67 46.22 49.65
N TYR A 903 1.65 45.60 49.06
CA TYR A 903 1.46 45.59 47.60
C TYR A 903 0.78 46.86 47.05
N LYS A 904 1.17 47.27 45.84
CA LYS A 904 0.54 48.39 45.09
C LYS A 904 -0.95 48.15 44.86
N LYS A 905 -1.31 46.94 44.42
CA LYS A 905 -2.69 46.55 44.13
C LYS A 905 -3.33 45.95 45.38
N GLN A 906 -4.46 46.51 45.82
CA GLN A 906 -5.18 46.05 47.01
C GLN A 906 -5.55 44.56 46.93
N TRP A 907 -5.93 44.09 45.74
CA TRP A 907 -6.24 42.68 45.50
C TRP A 907 -5.11 41.72 45.90
N ASN A 908 -3.84 42.10 45.71
CA ASN A 908 -2.70 41.24 46.07
C ASN A 908 -2.53 41.14 47.59
N ASN A 909 -2.79 42.22 48.33
CA ASN A 909 -2.81 42.19 49.80
C ASN A 909 -3.93 41.27 50.31
N THR A 910 -5.12 41.33 49.70
CA THR A 910 -6.25 40.47 50.07
C THR A 910 -5.97 38.99 49.77
N LEU A 911 -5.35 38.70 48.62
CA LEU A 911 -5.04 37.33 48.21
C LEU A 911 -4.01 36.66 49.11
N ASP A 912 -2.94 37.36 49.50
CA ASP A 912 -1.93 36.82 50.40
C ASP A 912 -2.51 36.53 51.79
N VAL A 913 -3.31 37.44 52.34
CA VAL A 913 -4.01 37.21 53.62
C VAL A 913 -4.91 35.98 53.53
N PHE A 914 -5.67 35.86 52.45
CA PHE A 914 -6.54 34.70 52.23
C PHE A 914 -5.76 33.38 52.19
N ILE A 915 -4.63 33.33 51.46
CA ILE A 915 -3.80 32.13 51.38
C ILE A 915 -3.26 31.71 52.75
N PHE A 916 -2.73 32.66 53.54
CA PHE A 916 -2.22 32.32 54.87
C PHE A 916 -3.33 31.91 55.84
N CYS A 917 -4.53 32.50 55.76
CA CYS A 917 -5.68 32.04 56.53
C CYS A 917 -6.07 30.59 56.19
N VAL A 918 -6.05 30.22 54.91
CA VAL A 918 -6.29 28.82 54.48
C VAL A 918 -5.20 27.89 55.00
N LEU A 919 -3.93 28.30 54.93
CA LEU A 919 -2.81 27.51 55.45
C LEU A 919 -2.88 27.31 56.98
N ILE A 920 -3.30 28.34 57.72
CA ILE A 920 -3.57 28.23 59.17
C ILE A 920 -4.67 27.21 59.43
N LEU A 921 -5.79 27.28 58.70
CA LEU A 921 -6.90 26.33 58.87
C LEU A 921 -6.50 24.89 58.56
N VAL A 922 -5.70 24.68 57.51
CA VAL A 922 -5.14 23.36 57.18
C VAL A 922 -4.26 22.85 58.32
N LYS A 923 -3.35 23.68 58.82
CA LYS A 923 -2.44 23.31 59.91
C LYS A 923 -3.16 23.05 61.23
N VAL A 924 -4.18 23.84 61.56
CA VAL A 924 -5.05 23.59 62.72
C VAL A 924 -5.82 22.28 62.57
N THR A 925 -6.31 21.94 61.38
CA THR A 925 -7.00 20.66 61.14
C THR A 925 -6.06 19.47 61.35
N ILE A 926 -4.82 19.57 60.85
CA ILE A 926 -3.78 18.55 61.06
C ILE A 926 -3.42 18.41 62.55
N LEU A 927 -3.33 19.54 63.26
CA LEU A 927 -3.02 19.56 64.69
C LEU A 927 -4.15 18.95 65.54
N VAL A 928 -5.41 19.26 65.23
CA VAL A 928 -6.57 18.65 65.91
C VAL A 928 -6.57 17.14 65.68
N GLN A 929 -6.24 16.70 64.47
CA GLN A 929 -6.13 15.29 64.13
C GLN A 929 -4.96 14.58 64.84
N SER A 930 -3.82 15.26 65.03
CA SER A 930 -2.69 14.67 65.77
C SER A 930 -3.00 14.50 67.26
N VAL A 931 -3.84 15.36 67.84
CA VAL A 931 -4.26 15.27 69.25
C VAL A 931 -5.42 14.29 69.45
N SER A 932 -6.34 14.15 68.48
CA SER A 932 -7.54 13.31 68.65
C SER A 932 -7.30 11.80 68.49
N HIS A 933 -6.10 11.38 68.07
CA HIS A 933 -5.67 9.99 67.80
C HIS A 933 -6.57 9.13 66.87
N GLN A 934 -7.72 9.63 66.42
CA GLN A 934 -8.63 8.98 65.47
C GLN A 934 -8.70 9.76 64.15
N LEU A 935 -8.43 9.06 63.05
CA LEU A 935 -8.57 9.53 61.67
C LEU A 935 -10.06 9.56 61.29
N ASN A 936 -10.78 10.63 61.64
CA ASN A 936 -12.12 10.81 61.10
C ASN A 936 -12.02 11.30 59.65
N LYS A 937 -12.56 10.53 58.70
CA LYS A 937 -12.46 10.76 57.25
C LYS A 937 -12.97 12.14 56.84
N GLU A 938 -13.90 12.69 57.59
CA GLU A 938 -14.48 14.02 57.38
C GLU A 938 -13.45 15.15 57.55
N PHE A 939 -12.54 15.05 58.52
CA PHE A 939 -11.48 16.07 58.73
C PHE A 939 -10.40 16.00 57.65
N VAL A 940 -10.07 14.81 57.17
CA VAL A 940 -9.14 14.64 56.04
C VAL A 940 -9.74 15.19 54.76
N ALA A 941 -11.03 14.91 54.51
CA ALA A 941 -11.76 15.47 53.38
C ALA A 941 -11.80 17.00 53.44
N LEU A 942 -12.09 17.57 54.62
CA LEU A 942 -12.05 19.02 54.85
C LEU A 942 -10.66 19.61 54.56
N GLY A 943 -9.59 18.97 55.06
CA GLY A 943 -8.22 19.40 54.81
C GLY A 943 -7.85 19.38 53.32
N ILE A 944 -8.25 18.33 52.59
CA ILE A 944 -8.03 18.22 51.14
C ILE A 944 -8.81 19.30 50.37
N ILE A 945 -10.08 19.53 50.73
CA ILE A 945 -10.90 20.59 50.11
C ILE A 945 -10.24 21.96 50.30
N MET A 946 -9.72 22.24 51.49
CA MET A 946 -9.06 23.52 51.80
C MET A 946 -7.75 23.70 51.01
N ILE A 947 -6.98 22.63 50.76
CA ILE A 947 -5.76 22.67 49.92
C ILE A 947 -6.09 22.87 48.45
N LEU A 948 -7.21 22.30 47.96
CA LEU A 948 -7.63 22.45 46.56
C LEU A 948 -8.21 23.83 46.27
N LEU A 949 -8.71 24.54 47.28
CA LEU A 949 -9.42 25.80 47.11
C LEU A 949 -8.59 26.92 46.44
N PRO A 950 -7.31 27.18 46.83
CA PRO A 950 -6.44 28.12 46.10
C PRO A 950 -6.14 27.70 44.66
N LEU A 951 -5.99 26.39 44.41
CA LEU A 951 -5.73 25.85 43.05
C LEU A 951 -6.94 26.04 42.14
N VAL A 952 -8.15 25.79 42.65
CA VAL A 952 -9.39 26.05 41.92
C VAL A 952 -9.54 27.54 41.66
N TYR A 953 -9.29 28.40 42.66
CA TYR A 953 -9.36 29.85 42.49
C TYR A 953 -8.40 30.36 41.40
N ILE A 954 -7.14 29.91 41.39
CA ILE A 954 -6.15 30.26 40.36
C ILE A 954 -6.58 29.72 38.99
N SER A 955 -7.09 28.48 38.93
CA SER A 955 -7.54 27.86 37.68
C SER A 955 -8.74 28.60 37.07
N VAL A 956 -9.69 29.04 37.90
CA VAL A 956 -10.83 29.87 37.48
C VAL A 956 -10.36 31.25 37.04
N TYR A 957 -9.42 31.87 37.75
CA TYR A 957 -8.86 33.17 37.39
C TYR A 957 -8.12 33.12 36.05
N VAL A 958 -7.26 32.12 35.85
CA VAL A 958 -6.55 31.88 34.58
C VAL A 958 -7.53 31.55 33.48
N GLY A 959 -8.50 30.67 33.74
CA GLY A 959 -9.57 30.32 32.81
C GLY A 959 -10.36 31.55 32.36
N ARG A 960 -10.79 32.40 33.30
CA ARG A 960 -11.50 33.66 33.00
C ARG A 960 -10.64 34.64 32.22
N ARG A 961 -9.33 34.70 32.48
CA ARG A 961 -8.38 35.55 31.75
C ARG A 961 -8.13 35.05 30.32
N LEU A 962 -8.03 33.73 30.13
CA LEU A 962 -7.95 33.09 28.81
C LEU A 962 -9.25 33.29 28.04
N PHE A 963 -10.41 33.14 28.71
CA PHE A 963 -11.72 33.38 28.10
C PHE A 963 -11.89 34.82 27.65
N LYS A 964 -11.49 35.82 28.47
CA LYS A 964 -11.47 37.24 28.07
C LYS A 964 -10.55 37.50 26.87
N LYS A 965 -9.39 36.84 26.78
CA LYS A 965 -8.50 36.94 25.62
C LYS A 965 -9.12 36.31 24.35
N CYS A 966 -9.81 35.19 24.48
CA CYS A 966 -10.53 34.56 23.37
C CYS A 966 -11.74 35.39 22.91
N TYR A 967 -12.45 36.02 23.84
CA TYR A 967 -13.61 36.87 23.52
C TYR A 967 -13.18 38.17 22.82
N LYS A 968 -12.09 38.83 23.25
CA LYS A 968 -11.47 39.97 22.53
C LYS A 968 -10.94 39.61 21.14
N LYS A 969 -10.61 38.33 20.89
CA LYS A 969 -10.21 37.85 19.54
C LYS A 969 -11.43 37.65 18.61
N LYS A 970 -12.63 37.47 19.17
CA LYS A 970 -13.88 37.27 18.41
C LYS A 970 -14.61 38.59 18.12
N SER A 971 -14.42 39.63 18.93
CA SER A 971 -15.00 40.97 18.68
C SER A 971 -14.18 41.86 17.73
N LYS A 972 -13.04 41.39 17.20
CA LYS A 972 -12.20 42.12 16.23
C LYS A 972 -12.55 41.82 14.76
N ILE A 973 -13.63 41.06 14.50
CA ILE A 973 -14.17 40.71 13.17
C ILE A 973 -15.50 41.45 12.88
N SER A 974 -16.05 42.18 13.85
CA SER A 974 -17.14 43.16 13.65
C SER A 974 -16.60 44.53 14.04
N GLY A 975 -16.46 45.44 13.08
CA GLY A 975 -15.87 46.75 13.31
C GLY A 975 -16.73 47.62 14.22
N GLU A 976 -16.17 48.01 15.35
CA GLU A 976 -16.49 49.24 16.08
C GLU A 976 -15.28 49.61 16.97
N ASN A 977 -14.97 50.90 17.02
CA ASN A 977 -13.80 51.51 17.65
C ASN A 977 -13.96 51.67 19.19
N GLU A 978 -12.80 51.81 19.85
CA GLU A 978 -12.57 52.30 21.24
C GLU A 978 -12.92 51.29 22.37
N ASP A 979 -12.10 50.98 23.38
CA ASP A 979 -10.97 51.67 24.03
C ASP A 979 -9.75 50.75 24.27
N VAL A 980 -8.56 51.34 24.15
CA VAL A 980 -7.27 50.73 24.49
C VAL A 980 -7.01 50.89 25.98
N ASP A 981 -7.34 49.85 26.76
CA ASP A 981 -6.72 49.67 28.07
C ASP A 981 -5.31 49.08 27.88
N MET A 982 -4.35 50.00 27.89
CA MET A 982 -2.91 49.77 27.95
C MET A 982 -2.54 49.17 29.32
N PHE A 983 -2.30 47.85 29.35
CA PHE A 983 -1.46 47.22 30.37
C PHE A 983 -0.71 46.03 29.71
N GLU A 984 0.40 46.41 29.08
CA GLU A 984 1.56 45.61 28.63
C GLU A 984 1.87 44.44 29.59
N VAL A 985 2.25 43.23 29.16
CA VAL A 985 3.27 42.88 28.14
C VAL A 985 4.58 43.64 28.37
N ASP A 986 5.04 43.69 29.61
CA ASP A 986 6.21 44.52 29.95
C ASP A 986 7.41 43.70 30.46
N PHE A 987 7.33 42.36 30.47
CA PHE A 987 8.39 41.53 31.05
C PHE A 987 9.18 40.70 30.05
N ALA A 988 8.57 40.26 28.95
CA ALA A 988 9.24 39.40 27.98
C ALA A 988 10.06 40.20 26.96
N ASP A 989 9.57 41.37 26.53
CA ASP A 989 10.24 42.15 25.48
C ASP A 989 11.44 42.97 25.99
N ARG A 990 11.49 43.32 27.29
CA ARG A 990 12.63 44.07 27.88
C ARG A 990 13.91 43.25 28.05
N VAL A 991 13.83 41.92 28.04
CA VAL A 991 14.99 41.04 28.20
C VAL A 991 15.67 40.73 26.86
N ILE A 992 14.94 40.86 25.74
CA ILE A 992 15.38 40.37 24.43
C ILE A 992 16.03 41.48 23.58
N ASN A 993 15.74 42.77 23.81
CA ASN A 993 16.38 43.88 23.08
C ASN A 993 16.72 45.10 23.98
N PRO A 994 17.93 45.17 24.58
CA PRO A 994 18.32 46.30 25.44
C PRO A 994 18.67 47.59 24.69
N ARG A 995 18.66 47.59 23.33
CA ARG A 995 19.19 48.67 22.48
C ARG A 995 18.12 49.54 21.79
N GLU A 996 16.84 49.21 21.90
CA GLU A 996 15.76 49.96 21.23
C GLU A 996 15.07 51.02 22.09
N TYR A 997 15.58 51.30 23.30
CA TYR A 997 15.06 52.37 24.16
C TYR A 997 16.17 53.36 24.56
N GLU A 998 16.61 54.17 23.60
CA GLU A 998 17.13 55.51 23.88
C GLU A 998 16.03 56.53 23.54
N PRO A 999 15.51 57.31 24.50
CA PRO A 999 14.91 58.59 24.17
C PRO A 999 16.03 59.61 23.98
N LEU A 1000 16.04 60.21 22.80
CA LEU A 1000 16.62 61.53 22.52
C LEU A 1000 16.32 62.49 23.68
N LEU A 1001 17.33 62.78 24.49
CA LEU A 1001 17.37 63.92 25.40
C LEU A 1001 18.67 64.67 25.14
N ASN A 1002 18.64 65.47 24.07
CA ASN A 1002 19.58 66.57 23.87
C ASN A 1002 18.85 67.68 23.10
N LYS A 1003 18.26 68.62 23.85
CA LYS A 1003 18.28 70.08 23.61
C LYS A 1003 17.40 70.82 24.62
N THR A 1004 18.06 71.69 25.42
CA THR A 1004 17.65 73.05 25.88
C THR A 1004 16.33 73.15 26.66
N ASP A 1005 16.24 73.55 27.93
CA ASP A 1005 17.07 74.46 28.77
C ASP A 1005 17.12 74.00 30.24
#